data_AF-A0A0P7XCE0-F1
#
_entry.id   AF-A0A0P7XCE0-F1
#
_cell.length_a   1.000
_cell.length_b   1.000
_cell.length_c   1.000
_cell.angle_alpha   90.00
_cell.angle_beta   90.00
_cell.angle_gamma   90.00
#
_symmetry.space_group_name_H-M   'P 1'
#
loop_
_entity.id
_entity.type
_entity.pdbx_description
1 polymer ?
#
loop_
_entity_poly.entity_id
_entity_poly.type
_entity_poly.pdbx_seq_one_letter_code
_entity_poly.pdbx_strand_id
1 'polypeptide(L)'
;MRKSPVTPSSKRRPTTLRAFFSSSNFSFRVSFKASLLQVATKLHYNFAVGSGGSIDKKHFPPSSIKPCERSRACYVSRQAVQDDNFKPEDYELFQIAGREVVEQGGSAQLLEVIKDEKNKNIVRAMGWSLLGPLVKVLIEKEEESLPHCLAIFTHILEVCSPKELLVGLLEQVEDAHPDSITDTVILLLQPLQKVLLKLGSKKASSVGMALATVLSQVARLPVPYTAAQEDEDAFGLCRCCAALLAFVEPFVQEVRLSLGKGGLQDDELRTELLKFCMKCLKEPLMEANLKEDPDSSQKFPLRRFASEILLILSSIREALPSLLFHHLLKRKEEPGFLEEDVRYPRESLACLAYLLFDLYEKSLVRLEDNSLPVMLLELKTFLSVPQNLVNVMTLCPIQNLRTRALSVFQLSIDKFDMEAKYKFFRCMLKTSSHAGVEGYVIKNIRNQIDFALKPGNGNPWFLGIHLLPLLRLALSLPQGPETDLLQGLDRIMESLNLLRYLLLRDKESENETGIWTELYRIEDSFMKPLRLGLNMSRAHYEAELKSVRESRKLRAREAKAGGPVCTVTVGGEKLPNMTPEMQLQVLQSALNTFDMIEIVLARIEEITEKGTGNAGSHVELLLPISAIAWWGLRGVYPYAPQWMHR
;
A
#
# COMPACT_ATOMS: atom_id res chain seq x y z
N MET A 1 5.88 63.09 6.68
CA MET A 1 4.66 63.91 6.82
C MET A 1 3.65 63.15 7.71
N ARG A 2 3.37 63.72 8.89
CA ARG A 2 2.10 63.74 9.65
C ARG A 2 0.92 62.96 8.99
N LYS A 3 0.13 62.08 9.64
CA LYS A 3 -0.29 61.94 11.05
C LYS A 3 -0.62 60.47 11.40
N SER A 4 -0.25 60.08 12.61
CA SER A 4 -0.93 59.07 13.46
C SER A 4 -1.75 59.87 14.53
N PRO A 5 -2.18 59.33 15.69
CA PRO A 5 -3.19 58.30 16.00
C PRO A 5 -4.17 58.75 17.15
N VAL A 6 -4.86 57.77 17.78
CA VAL A 6 -5.30 57.69 19.21
C VAL A 6 -6.79 57.91 19.59
N THR A 7 -7.30 56.88 20.27
CA THR A 7 -8.50 56.64 21.11
C THR A 7 -8.60 57.55 22.37
N PRO A 8 -9.31 57.24 23.49
CA PRO A 8 -10.69 56.79 23.81
C PRO A 8 -11.39 57.72 24.87
N SER A 9 -12.64 57.45 25.26
CA SER A 9 -13.30 57.69 26.59
C SER A 9 -14.83 57.79 26.40
N SER A 10 -15.76 57.49 27.30
CA SER A 10 -15.81 56.75 28.58
C SER A 10 -17.30 56.53 28.94
N LYS A 11 -17.58 55.46 29.68
CA LYS A 11 -18.59 55.32 30.77
C LYS A 11 -19.99 55.95 30.61
N ARG A 12 -21.03 55.10 30.69
CA ARG A 12 -22.02 55.12 31.80
C ARG A 12 -22.86 53.84 31.83
N ARG A 13 -22.96 53.29 33.05
CA ARG A 13 -23.81 52.15 33.45
C ARG A 13 -25.16 52.69 34.02
N PRO A 14 -26.12 51.83 34.39
CA PRO A 14 -27.54 51.92 34.03
C PRO A 14 -28.44 52.42 35.17
N THR A 15 -29.68 52.81 34.85
CA THR A 15 -30.79 52.83 35.81
C THR A 15 -32.15 52.81 35.11
N THR A 16 -32.92 51.75 35.42
CA THR A 16 -34.38 51.71 35.68
C THR A 16 -35.36 52.42 34.74
N LEU A 17 -36.24 51.63 34.11
CA LEU A 17 -37.68 51.92 34.08
C LEU A 17 -38.50 50.62 33.93
N ARG A 18 -39.43 50.45 34.87
CA ARG A 18 -40.47 49.41 34.97
C ARG A 18 -41.61 49.67 33.99
N ALA A 19 -42.23 48.57 33.55
CA ALA A 19 -43.64 48.35 33.18
C ALA A 19 -44.22 49.21 32.03
N PHE A 20 -44.77 48.61 30.97
CA PHE A 20 -46.13 48.04 30.98
C PHE A 20 -46.34 46.90 29.96
N PHE A 21 -47.26 46.02 30.31
CA PHE A 21 -47.68 44.78 29.64
C PHE A 21 -48.23 44.95 28.21
N SER A 22 -47.94 43.97 27.35
CA SER A 22 -48.88 43.46 26.35
C SER A 22 -48.65 41.95 26.16
N SER A 23 -49.68 41.21 26.54
CA SER A 23 -49.85 39.76 26.56
C SER A 23 -49.80 39.11 25.19
N SER A 24 -48.93 38.11 25.00
CA SER A 24 -49.10 37.02 24.01
C SER A 24 -47.91 36.05 24.08
N ASN A 25 -47.74 35.32 25.19
CA ASN A 25 -46.67 34.32 25.30
C ASN A 25 -46.98 33.21 26.32
N PHE A 26 -48.19 32.63 26.25
CA PHE A 26 -48.60 31.54 27.16
C PHE A 26 -49.23 30.32 26.47
N SER A 27 -49.26 30.26 25.15
CA SER A 27 -49.85 29.12 24.39
C SER A 27 -48.82 28.06 23.94
N PHE A 28 -47.52 28.36 23.99
CA PHE A 28 -46.47 27.53 23.38
C PHE A 28 -45.89 26.43 24.29
N ARG A 29 -46.16 26.44 25.61
CA ARG A 29 -45.52 25.53 26.58
C ARG A 29 -46.37 24.30 26.98
N VAL A 30 -47.62 24.22 26.52
CA VAL A 30 -48.59 23.20 26.97
C VAL A 30 -48.81 22.08 25.93
N SER A 31 -48.64 22.36 24.64
CA SER A 31 -48.88 21.40 23.54
C SER A 31 -47.81 20.28 23.45
N PHE A 32 -46.55 20.63 23.68
CA PHE A 32 -45.43 19.71 23.52
C PHE A 32 -45.31 18.69 24.68
N LYS A 33 -45.51 19.16 25.91
CA LYS A 33 -45.57 18.30 27.10
C LYS A 33 -46.75 17.32 27.08
N ALA A 34 -47.87 17.63 26.42
CA ALA A 34 -49.04 16.75 26.42
C ALA A 34 -48.89 15.53 25.49
N SER A 35 -48.13 15.63 24.40
CA SER A 35 -47.87 14.51 23.48
C SER A 35 -46.76 13.60 24.00
N LEU A 36 -45.68 14.17 24.55
CA LEU A 36 -44.65 13.40 25.26
C LEU A 36 -45.16 12.85 26.59
N LEU A 37 -46.03 13.55 27.34
CA LEU A 37 -46.75 12.92 28.44
C LEU A 37 -47.77 11.91 27.92
N GLN A 38 -48.46 12.04 26.79
CA GLN A 38 -49.35 10.96 26.34
C GLN A 38 -48.58 9.71 25.95
N VAL A 39 -47.40 9.86 25.36
CA VAL A 39 -46.48 8.75 25.06
C VAL A 39 -45.87 8.22 26.36
N ALA A 40 -45.23 9.03 27.19
CA ALA A 40 -44.66 8.62 28.49
C ALA A 40 -45.71 8.16 29.51
N THR A 41 -46.94 8.67 29.48
CA THR A 41 -48.06 8.20 30.30
C THR A 41 -48.67 6.96 29.68
N LYS A 42 -48.77 6.77 28.35
CA LYS A 42 -49.14 5.43 27.79
C LYS A 42 -48.09 4.37 28.11
N LEU A 43 -46.81 4.74 28.05
CA LEU A 43 -45.67 3.89 28.38
C LEU A 43 -45.61 3.58 29.88
N HIS A 44 -45.87 4.55 30.77
CA HIS A 44 -45.96 4.32 32.22
C HIS A 44 -47.27 3.65 32.68
N TYR A 45 -48.41 3.91 32.04
CA TYR A 45 -49.72 3.41 32.48
C TYR A 45 -49.90 1.93 32.19
N ASN A 46 -49.26 1.39 31.15
CA ASN A 46 -49.22 -0.04 30.89
C ASN A 46 -48.25 -0.80 31.84
N PHE A 47 -47.24 -0.11 32.38
CA PHE A 47 -46.30 -0.71 33.34
C PHE A 47 -46.91 -0.88 34.75
N ALA A 48 -47.89 -0.04 35.12
CA ALA A 48 -48.54 -0.08 36.43
C ALA A 48 -49.65 -1.14 36.58
N VAL A 49 -50.04 -1.85 35.51
CA VAL A 49 -51.14 -2.84 35.53
C VAL A 49 -50.63 -4.29 35.63
N GLY A 50 -49.30 -4.51 35.66
CA GLY A 50 -48.68 -5.83 35.66
C GLY A 50 -48.43 -6.50 37.03
N SER A 51 -48.73 -5.86 38.16
CA SER A 51 -48.49 -6.47 39.49
C SER A 51 -49.70 -6.32 40.42
N GLY A 52 -50.53 -7.37 40.46
CA GLY A 52 -51.65 -7.47 41.39
C GLY A 52 -51.19 -7.76 42.82
N GLY A 53 -51.69 -6.98 43.77
CA GLY A 53 -51.51 -7.23 45.21
C GLY A 53 -52.21 -6.18 46.08
N SER A 54 -53.27 -6.60 46.76
CA SER A 54 -54.05 -5.81 47.75
C SER A 54 -53.24 -5.53 49.02
N ILE A 55 -53.49 -4.40 49.72
CA ILE A 55 -53.58 -4.27 51.20
C ILE A 55 -53.76 -2.79 51.65
N ASP A 56 -54.48 -2.67 52.78
CA ASP A 56 -55.12 -1.56 53.49
C ASP A 56 -54.37 -0.27 53.86
N LYS A 57 -55.15 0.81 54.02
CA LYS A 57 -54.78 2.09 54.63
C LYS A 57 -55.09 2.12 56.13
N LYS A 58 -54.16 2.62 56.97
CA LYS A 58 -54.42 3.68 57.99
C LYS A 58 -53.17 4.13 58.79
N HIS A 59 -53.06 5.46 58.94
CA HIS A 59 -52.33 6.31 59.92
C HIS A 59 -51.00 7.04 59.58
N PHE A 60 -51.19 8.24 58.98
CA PHE A 60 -50.62 9.60 59.22
C PHE A 60 -49.17 10.05 58.83
N PRO A 61 -48.98 11.35 58.43
CA PRO A 61 -47.97 11.91 57.47
C PRO A 61 -47.02 12.98 58.15
N PRO A 62 -46.30 13.94 57.49
CA PRO A 62 -46.33 14.37 56.07
C PRO A 62 -44.99 14.72 55.35
N SER A 63 -44.94 14.38 54.06
CA SER A 63 -44.33 15.19 52.98
C SER A 63 -44.77 14.64 51.62
N SER A 64 -46.04 14.88 51.29
CA SER A 64 -46.68 14.42 50.04
C SER A 64 -46.96 15.60 49.11
N ILE A 65 -46.34 15.62 47.94
CA ILE A 65 -47.00 16.10 46.72
C ILE A 65 -46.69 15.12 45.59
N LYS A 66 -47.69 14.28 45.28
CA LYS A 66 -47.72 13.37 44.14
C LYS A 66 -47.88 14.18 42.83
N PRO A 67 -47.22 13.82 41.72
CA PRO A 67 -47.40 14.52 40.44
C PRO A 67 -48.77 14.29 39.75
N CYS A 68 -49.66 13.46 40.32
CA CYS A 68 -50.89 13.02 39.66
C CYS A 68 -52.06 14.01 39.66
N GLU A 69 -52.02 15.13 40.40
CA GLU A 69 -53.19 16.02 40.53
C GLU A 69 -53.09 17.36 39.78
N ARG A 70 -51.99 17.62 39.07
CA ARG A 70 -51.89 18.77 38.15
C ARG A 70 -52.37 18.48 36.72
N SER A 71 -52.63 17.24 36.35
CA SER A 71 -52.92 16.85 34.96
C SER A 71 -54.40 16.85 34.57
N ARG A 72 -55.34 16.94 35.53
CA ARG A 72 -56.79 16.88 35.24
C ARG A 72 -57.43 18.21 34.82
N ALA A 73 -56.73 19.35 34.96
CA ALA A 73 -57.35 20.67 34.81
C ALA A 73 -57.16 21.37 33.43
N CYS A 74 -56.67 20.67 32.40
CA CYS A 74 -56.50 21.28 31.06
C CYS A 74 -57.04 20.35 29.96
N TYR A 75 -58.28 19.90 30.13
CA TYR A 75 -59.09 19.45 29.00
C TYR A 75 -59.76 20.68 28.39
N VAL A 76 -59.39 21.01 27.15
CA VAL A 76 -60.22 21.55 26.06
C VAL A 76 -59.30 22.19 25.02
N SER A 77 -59.22 21.54 23.86
CA SER A 77 -59.15 22.10 22.49
C SER A 77 -58.10 21.45 21.58
N ARG A 78 -58.45 21.44 20.30
CA ARG A 78 -58.08 20.51 19.23
C ARG A 78 -56.83 20.91 18.42
N GLN A 79 -56.27 19.86 17.80
CA GLN A 79 -55.76 19.72 16.42
C GLN A 79 -54.40 20.30 15.98
N ALA A 80 -53.62 19.36 15.41
CA ALA A 80 -52.69 19.46 14.28
C ALA A 80 -51.52 20.45 14.41
N VAL A 81 -50.35 19.94 14.83
CA VAL A 81 -49.07 20.62 14.60
C VAL A 81 -48.39 19.94 13.40
N GLN A 82 -48.25 20.70 12.32
CA GLN A 82 -47.66 20.29 11.04
C GLN A 82 -46.19 20.72 10.86
N ASP A 83 -45.55 21.34 11.85
CA ASP A 83 -44.21 21.93 11.68
C ASP A 83 -43.10 21.13 12.36
N ASP A 84 -42.07 20.77 11.58
CA ASP A 84 -40.82 20.08 11.98
C ASP A 84 -39.91 20.91 12.92
N ASN A 85 -40.46 21.85 13.70
CA ASN A 85 -39.69 22.77 14.56
C ASN A 85 -39.45 22.21 15.97
N PHE A 86 -38.70 21.11 15.99
CA PHE A 86 -38.03 20.43 17.11
C PHE A 86 -37.14 21.34 17.98
N LYS A 87 -37.34 21.47 19.31
CA LYS A 87 -36.30 22.05 20.20
C LYS A 87 -35.33 20.98 20.71
N PRO A 88 -34.07 21.28 21.06
CA PRO A 88 -33.12 20.29 21.57
C PRO A 88 -33.64 19.48 22.78
N GLU A 89 -34.37 20.11 23.69
CA GLU A 89 -34.94 19.44 24.88
C GLU A 89 -35.99 18.38 24.51
N ASP A 90 -36.61 18.53 23.34
CA ASP A 90 -37.64 17.64 22.81
C ASP A 90 -37.04 16.31 22.37
N TYR A 91 -35.85 16.36 21.75
CA TYR A 91 -35.06 15.18 21.36
C TYR A 91 -34.57 14.43 22.59
N GLU A 92 -34.07 15.14 23.60
CA GLU A 92 -33.57 14.54 24.84
C GLU A 92 -34.68 13.82 25.61
N LEU A 93 -35.86 14.45 25.75
CA LEU A 93 -37.02 13.82 26.40
C LEU A 93 -37.50 12.58 25.65
N PHE A 94 -37.54 12.62 24.33
CA PHE A 94 -37.93 11.47 23.51
C PHE A 94 -36.93 10.32 23.65
N GLN A 95 -35.63 10.63 23.63
CA GLN A 95 -34.55 9.66 23.80
C GLN A 95 -34.59 8.99 25.19
N ILE A 96 -34.73 9.78 26.27
CA ILE A 96 -34.80 9.26 27.63
C ILE A 96 -36.02 8.35 27.80
N ALA A 97 -37.21 8.82 27.40
CA ALA A 97 -38.43 8.04 27.52
C ALA A 97 -38.39 6.74 26.70
N GLY A 98 -37.84 6.80 25.48
CA GLY A 98 -37.69 5.62 24.64
C GLY A 98 -36.68 4.62 25.20
N ARG A 99 -35.54 5.11 25.74
CA ARG A 99 -34.54 4.28 26.42
C ARG A 99 -35.16 3.55 27.62
N GLU A 100 -35.83 4.28 28.51
CA GLU A 100 -36.43 3.70 29.72
C GLU A 100 -37.42 2.58 29.37
N VAL A 101 -38.20 2.74 28.31
CA VAL A 101 -39.15 1.71 27.86
C VAL A 101 -38.46 0.48 27.31
N VAL A 102 -37.40 0.67 26.53
CA VAL A 102 -36.61 -0.44 26.00
C VAL A 102 -35.94 -1.21 27.15
N GLU A 103 -35.32 -0.50 28.09
CA GLU A 103 -34.65 -1.09 29.27
C GLU A 103 -35.64 -1.77 30.22
N GLN A 104 -36.88 -1.32 30.28
CA GLN A 104 -37.96 -1.95 31.05
C GLN A 104 -38.66 -3.09 30.29
N GLY A 105 -38.25 -3.46 29.08
CA GLY A 105 -38.88 -4.55 28.32
C GLY A 105 -40.23 -4.20 27.68
N GLY A 106 -40.61 -2.92 27.64
CA GLY A 106 -41.85 -2.41 27.03
C GLY A 106 -41.78 -2.27 25.50
N SER A 107 -40.93 -3.04 24.81
CA SER A 107 -40.63 -2.89 23.38
C SER A 107 -41.85 -3.10 22.46
N ALA A 108 -42.79 -3.96 22.85
CA ALA A 108 -44.05 -4.16 22.12
C ALA A 108 -44.92 -2.88 22.08
N GLN A 109 -45.01 -2.18 23.21
CA GLN A 109 -45.81 -0.94 23.34
C GLN A 109 -45.14 0.21 22.59
N LEU A 110 -43.81 0.27 22.63
CA LEU A 110 -43.04 1.23 21.85
C LEU A 110 -43.22 1.03 20.34
N LEU A 111 -43.27 -0.22 19.88
CA LEU A 111 -43.52 -0.56 18.48
C LEU A 111 -44.88 -0.06 17.98
N GLU A 112 -45.94 -0.17 18.79
CA GLU A 112 -47.26 0.36 18.45
C GLU A 112 -47.24 1.89 18.31
N VAL A 113 -46.55 2.58 19.23
CA VAL A 113 -46.41 4.05 19.19
C VAL A 113 -45.65 4.50 17.96
N ILE A 114 -44.56 3.80 17.62
CA ILE A 114 -43.68 4.14 16.50
C ILE A 114 -44.38 3.89 15.14
N LYS A 115 -45.21 2.85 15.04
CA LYS A 115 -45.97 2.53 13.82
C LYS A 115 -47.26 3.34 13.64
N ASP A 116 -47.72 4.08 14.65
CA ASP A 116 -48.91 4.91 14.53
C ASP A 116 -48.66 6.06 13.54
N GLU A 117 -49.42 6.11 12.45
CA GLU A 117 -49.34 7.15 11.42
C GLU A 117 -49.50 8.57 11.99
N LYS A 118 -50.17 8.73 13.14
CA LYS A 118 -50.28 10.02 13.83
C LYS A 118 -48.93 10.54 14.33
N ASN A 119 -48.01 9.64 14.65
CA ASN A 119 -46.69 9.95 15.19
C ASN A 119 -45.61 10.02 14.11
N LYS A 120 -45.97 9.83 12.83
CA LYS A 120 -45.02 9.73 11.71
C LYS A 120 -44.03 10.89 11.63
N ASN A 121 -44.48 12.13 11.82
CA ASN A 121 -43.60 13.31 11.74
C ASN A 121 -42.61 13.35 12.92
N ILE A 122 -43.07 12.99 14.12
CA ILE A 122 -42.24 12.86 15.33
C ILE A 122 -41.18 11.78 15.11
N VAL A 123 -41.59 10.60 14.65
CA VAL A 123 -40.69 9.48 14.37
C VAL A 123 -39.71 9.84 13.26
N ARG A 124 -40.15 10.52 12.19
CA ARG A 124 -39.27 10.97 11.11
C ARG A 124 -38.13 11.87 11.60
N ALA A 125 -38.42 12.80 12.52
CA ALA A 125 -37.45 13.77 13.02
C ALA A 125 -36.61 13.27 14.21
N MET A 126 -37.20 12.51 15.14
CA MET A 126 -36.57 12.14 16.42
C MET A 126 -36.29 10.64 16.56
N GLY A 127 -36.83 9.80 15.68
CA GLY A 127 -36.74 8.33 15.79
C GLY A 127 -35.31 7.80 15.80
N TRP A 128 -34.38 8.48 15.14
CA TRP A 128 -32.95 8.10 15.11
C TRP A 128 -32.30 8.12 16.51
N SER A 129 -32.82 8.89 17.46
CA SER A 129 -32.29 8.94 18.84
C SER A 129 -32.47 7.61 19.61
N LEU A 130 -33.37 6.74 19.14
CA LEU A 130 -33.61 5.41 19.72
C LEU A 130 -32.61 4.35 19.23
N LEU A 131 -31.74 4.68 18.27
CA LEU A 131 -30.79 3.72 17.71
C LEU A 131 -29.90 3.10 18.78
N GLY A 132 -29.34 3.90 19.70
CA GLY A 132 -28.43 3.38 20.73
C GLY A 132 -29.05 2.32 21.64
N PRO A 133 -30.17 2.61 22.33
CA PRO A 133 -30.88 1.61 23.14
C PRO A 133 -31.27 0.36 22.35
N LEU A 134 -31.72 0.51 21.09
CA LEU A 134 -32.10 -0.62 20.25
C LEU A 134 -30.90 -1.49 19.87
N VAL A 135 -29.80 -0.87 19.46
CA VAL A 135 -28.57 -1.57 19.07
C VAL A 135 -28.00 -2.37 20.23
N LYS A 136 -28.02 -1.80 21.44
CA LYS A 136 -27.61 -2.51 22.66
C LYS A 136 -28.40 -3.82 22.86
N VAL A 137 -29.73 -3.76 22.82
CA VAL A 137 -30.60 -4.95 22.98
C VAL A 137 -30.39 -5.96 21.83
N LEU A 138 -30.20 -5.47 20.59
CA LEU A 138 -29.94 -6.32 19.43
C LEU A 138 -28.61 -7.08 19.54
N ILE A 139 -27.60 -6.50 20.18
CA ILE A 139 -26.29 -7.14 20.43
C ILE A 139 -26.39 -8.13 21.60
N GLU A 140 -27.05 -7.75 22.70
CA GLU A 140 -27.24 -8.59 23.89
C GLU A 140 -28.16 -9.80 23.63
N LYS A 141 -28.94 -9.78 22.54
CA LYS A 141 -29.82 -10.86 22.07
C LYS A 141 -30.84 -11.33 23.11
N GLU A 142 -31.46 -10.40 23.83
CA GLU A 142 -32.54 -10.71 24.78
C GLU A 142 -33.79 -11.24 24.04
N GLU A 143 -34.13 -12.53 24.23
CA GLU A 143 -35.13 -13.24 23.40
C GLU A 143 -36.52 -12.60 23.39
N GLU A 144 -37.02 -12.08 24.52
CA GLU A 144 -38.39 -11.55 24.63
C GLU A 144 -38.58 -10.21 23.92
N SER A 145 -37.56 -9.35 23.93
CA SER A 145 -37.61 -7.99 23.38
C SER A 145 -37.09 -7.91 21.94
N LEU A 146 -36.28 -8.89 21.50
CA LEU A 146 -35.60 -8.93 20.20
C LEU A 146 -36.51 -8.71 18.97
N PRO A 147 -37.64 -9.43 18.77
CA PRO A 147 -38.45 -9.28 17.55
C PRO A 147 -39.10 -7.89 17.47
N HIS A 148 -39.49 -7.32 18.61
CA HIS A 148 -40.06 -5.99 18.68
C HIS A 148 -39.01 -4.92 18.41
N CYS A 149 -37.83 -5.01 19.04
CA CYS A 149 -36.72 -4.09 18.81
C CYS A 149 -36.23 -4.12 17.35
N LEU A 150 -36.14 -5.31 16.74
CA LEU A 150 -35.78 -5.45 15.31
C LEU A 150 -36.81 -4.78 14.40
N ALA A 151 -38.11 -4.94 14.71
CA ALA A 151 -39.19 -4.31 13.95
C ALA A 151 -39.17 -2.78 14.10
N ILE A 152 -38.89 -2.27 15.30
CA ILE A 152 -38.71 -0.83 15.55
C ILE A 152 -37.52 -0.31 14.74
N PHE A 153 -36.37 -0.97 14.87
CA PHE A 153 -35.13 -0.59 14.19
C PHE A 153 -35.32 -0.53 12.68
N THR A 154 -35.96 -1.55 12.10
CA THR A 154 -36.25 -1.60 10.66
C THR A 154 -37.17 -0.46 10.23
N HIS A 155 -38.19 -0.14 11.02
CA HIS A 155 -39.12 0.95 10.71
C HIS A 155 -38.44 2.33 10.78
N ILE A 156 -37.56 2.55 11.77
CA ILE A 156 -36.76 3.77 11.90
C ILE A 156 -35.89 3.99 10.66
N LEU A 157 -35.23 2.94 10.14
CA LEU A 157 -34.42 3.01 8.92
C LEU A 157 -35.22 3.36 7.66
N GLU A 158 -36.54 3.15 7.68
CA GLU A 158 -37.45 3.45 6.58
C GLU A 158 -38.01 4.87 6.63
N VAL A 159 -38.34 5.35 7.82
CA VAL A 159 -39.11 6.59 8.02
C VAL A 159 -38.24 7.81 8.34
N CYS A 160 -37.13 7.63 9.05
CA CYS A 160 -36.29 8.74 9.50
C CYS A 160 -35.43 9.35 8.39
N SER A 161 -34.92 10.57 8.63
CA SER A 161 -34.07 11.27 7.65
C SER A 161 -32.73 10.52 7.46
N PRO A 162 -32.26 10.30 6.21
CA PRO A 162 -31.02 9.56 5.98
C PRO A 162 -29.76 10.21 6.59
N LYS A 163 -29.75 11.55 6.75
CA LYS A 163 -28.59 12.27 7.31
C LYS A 163 -28.44 12.02 8.81
N GLU A 164 -29.54 12.11 9.55
CA GLU A 164 -29.53 11.85 11.00
C GLU A 164 -29.32 10.37 11.29
N LEU A 165 -29.94 9.49 10.49
CA LEU A 165 -29.71 8.04 10.59
C LEU A 165 -28.23 7.70 10.37
N LEU A 166 -27.58 8.30 9.37
CA LEU A 166 -26.16 8.06 9.14
C LEU A 166 -25.33 8.42 10.36
N VAL A 167 -25.52 9.62 10.91
CA VAL A 167 -24.76 10.07 12.09
C VAL A 167 -25.03 9.17 13.29
N GLY A 168 -26.30 8.88 13.60
CA GLY A 168 -26.65 8.03 14.73
C GLY A 168 -26.13 6.59 14.60
N LEU A 169 -26.12 6.02 13.39
CA LEU A 169 -25.53 4.69 13.15
C LEU A 169 -24.01 4.72 13.28
N LEU A 170 -23.33 5.77 12.80
CA LEU A 170 -21.88 5.90 12.93
C LEU A 170 -21.44 6.11 14.37
N GLU A 171 -22.20 6.86 15.16
CA GLU A 171 -21.99 7.00 16.62
C GLU A 171 -22.00 5.63 17.30
N GLN A 172 -22.96 4.76 16.97
CA GLN A 172 -23.00 3.41 17.54
C GLN A 172 -21.82 2.54 17.14
N VAL A 173 -21.27 2.70 15.93
CA VAL A 173 -20.05 2.01 15.52
C VAL A 173 -18.84 2.57 16.26
N GLU A 174 -18.71 3.90 16.35
CA GLU A 174 -17.58 4.58 16.99
C GLU A 174 -17.47 4.28 18.50
N ASP A 175 -18.61 4.27 19.19
CA ASP A 175 -18.72 4.02 20.63
C ASP A 175 -18.76 2.52 21.01
N ALA A 176 -18.57 1.62 20.05
CA ALA A 176 -18.61 0.19 20.30
C ALA A 176 -17.58 -0.22 21.38
N HIS A 177 -18.05 -0.99 22.37
CA HIS A 177 -17.18 -1.58 23.38
C HIS A 177 -16.22 -2.58 22.73
N PRO A 178 -14.94 -2.68 23.16
CA PRO A 178 -13.96 -3.61 22.58
C PRO A 178 -14.46 -5.04 22.36
N ASP A 179 -15.22 -5.57 23.32
CA ASP A 179 -15.74 -6.94 23.27
C ASP A 179 -16.93 -7.11 22.31
N SER A 180 -17.59 -6.02 21.91
CA SER A 180 -18.77 -6.05 21.05
C SER A 180 -18.53 -5.45 19.65
N ILE A 181 -17.29 -5.05 19.32
CA ILE A 181 -16.95 -4.42 18.02
C ILE A 181 -17.49 -5.27 16.87
N THR A 182 -17.23 -6.57 16.88
CA THR A 182 -17.64 -7.49 15.80
C THR A 182 -19.15 -7.54 15.65
N ASP A 183 -19.89 -7.72 16.74
CA ASP A 183 -21.35 -7.81 16.68
C ASP A 183 -21.97 -6.47 16.25
N THR A 184 -21.46 -5.34 16.76
CA THR A 184 -21.89 -4.00 16.34
C THR A 184 -21.65 -3.77 14.85
N VAL A 185 -20.44 -4.04 14.36
CA VAL A 185 -20.08 -3.84 12.94
C VAL A 185 -20.94 -4.73 12.04
N ILE A 186 -21.06 -6.02 12.35
CA ILE A 186 -21.87 -6.96 11.55
C ILE A 186 -23.34 -6.55 11.52
N LEU A 187 -23.90 -6.11 12.66
CA LEU A 187 -25.28 -5.66 12.76
C LEU A 187 -25.53 -4.38 11.94
N LEU A 188 -24.62 -3.41 11.99
CA LEU A 188 -24.84 -2.06 11.47
C LEU A 188 -24.39 -1.83 10.03
N LEU A 189 -23.56 -2.70 9.45
CA LEU A 189 -23.08 -2.53 8.07
C LEU A 189 -24.22 -2.49 7.04
N GLN A 190 -25.18 -3.42 7.11
CA GLN A 190 -26.32 -3.46 6.19
C GLN A 190 -27.23 -2.21 6.35
N PRO A 191 -27.63 -1.81 7.58
CA PRO A 191 -28.30 -0.53 7.83
C PRO A 191 -27.57 0.68 7.25
N LEU A 192 -26.26 0.81 7.51
CA LEU A 192 -25.43 1.89 6.99
C LEU A 192 -25.45 1.90 5.46
N GLN A 193 -25.29 0.75 4.81
CA GLN A 193 -25.32 0.63 3.35
C GLN A 193 -26.67 1.12 2.79
N LYS A 194 -27.79 0.67 3.38
CA LYS A 194 -29.14 1.08 2.97
C LYS A 194 -29.35 2.59 3.10
N VAL A 195 -28.84 3.20 4.16
CA VAL A 195 -28.93 4.66 4.38
C VAL A 195 -28.05 5.42 3.39
N LEU A 196 -26.81 4.99 3.17
CA LEU A 196 -25.89 5.63 2.24
C LEU A 196 -26.39 5.59 0.78
N LEU A 197 -26.99 4.47 0.37
CA LEU A 197 -27.59 4.33 -0.97
C LEU A 197 -28.78 5.29 -1.19
N LYS A 198 -29.45 5.76 -0.13
CA LYS A 198 -30.53 6.76 -0.20
C LYS A 198 -30.02 8.20 -0.36
N LEU A 199 -28.74 8.49 -0.10
CA LEU A 199 -28.19 9.87 -0.09
C LEU A 199 -27.96 10.50 -1.48
N GLY A 200 -28.31 9.81 -2.57
CA GLY A 200 -28.23 10.34 -3.92
C GLY A 200 -26.79 10.62 -4.37
N SER A 201 -26.58 11.64 -5.23
CA SER A 201 -25.30 11.89 -5.91
C SER A 201 -24.21 12.51 -5.04
N LYS A 202 -24.52 13.10 -3.88
CA LYS A 202 -23.53 13.74 -2.98
C LYS A 202 -23.12 12.83 -1.81
N LYS A 203 -23.17 11.51 -2.00
CA LYS A 203 -22.92 10.53 -0.94
C LYS A 203 -21.45 10.18 -0.72
N ALA A 204 -20.54 10.56 -1.63
CA ALA A 204 -19.13 10.14 -1.59
C ALA A 204 -18.47 10.43 -0.23
N SER A 205 -18.57 11.66 0.27
CA SER A 205 -18.04 12.03 1.60
C SER A 205 -18.67 11.23 2.74
N SER A 206 -19.97 10.94 2.68
CA SER A 206 -20.66 10.10 3.65
C SER A 206 -20.19 8.65 3.62
N VAL A 207 -19.93 8.10 2.42
CA VAL A 207 -19.36 6.75 2.25
C VAL A 207 -17.94 6.71 2.79
N GLY A 208 -17.12 7.72 2.48
CA GLY A 208 -15.75 7.84 3.00
C GLY A 208 -15.71 7.90 4.53
N MET A 209 -16.58 8.71 5.14
CA MET A 209 -16.74 8.79 6.59
C MET A 209 -17.13 7.43 7.19
N ALA A 210 -18.13 6.76 6.61
CA ALA A 210 -18.57 5.45 7.10
C ALA A 210 -17.46 4.38 7.00
N LEU A 211 -16.77 4.31 5.87
CA LEU A 211 -15.63 3.39 5.67
C LEU A 211 -14.50 3.70 6.66
N ALA A 212 -14.18 4.98 6.89
CA ALA A 212 -13.13 5.39 7.81
C ALA A 212 -13.45 4.99 9.26
N THR A 213 -14.69 5.26 9.73
CA THR A 213 -15.17 4.93 11.09
C THR A 213 -15.20 3.42 11.30
N VAL A 214 -15.85 2.66 10.40
CA VAL A 214 -15.93 1.19 10.54
C VAL A 214 -14.53 0.57 10.54
N LEU A 215 -13.68 0.96 9.59
CA LEU A 215 -12.34 0.39 9.51
C LEU A 215 -11.46 0.78 10.71
N SER A 216 -11.70 1.95 11.32
CA SER A 216 -11.04 2.33 12.57
C SER A 216 -11.38 1.41 13.73
N GLN A 217 -12.61 0.89 13.78
CA GLN A 217 -13.03 -0.07 14.80
C GLN A 217 -12.53 -1.48 14.51
N VAL A 218 -12.66 -1.92 13.25
CA VAL A 218 -12.17 -3.24 12.81
C VAL A 218 -10.65 -3.36 13.01
N ALA A 219 -9.89 -2.29 12.78
CA ALA A 219 -8.44 -2.27 13.01
C ALA A 219 -8.02 -2.44 14.49
N ARG A 220 -8.94 -2.30 15.45
CA ARG A 220 -8.68 -2.55 16.88
C ARG A 220 -8.75 -4.05 17.22
N LEU A 221 -9.32 -4.88 16.35
CA LEU A 221 -9.40 -6.32 16.54
C LEU A 221 -8.02 -6.96 16.29
N PRO A 222 -7.63 -7.97 17.07
CA PRO A 222 -6.34 -8.64 16.88
C PRO A 222 -6.30 -9.41 15.56
N VAL A 223 -5.17 -9.30 14.85
CA VAL A 223 -4.95 -10.00 13.59
C VAL A 223 -4.49 -11.44 13.86
N PRO A 224 -5.16 -12.47 13.31
CA PRO A 224 -4.71 -13.85 13.45
C PRO A 224 -3.41 -14.09 12.67
N TYR A 225 -2.49 -14.89 13.25
CA TYR A 225 -1.16 -15.15 12.68
C TYR A 225 -0.99 -16.60 12.18
N THR A 226 -1.95 -17.47 12.49
CA THR A 226 -1.94 -18.90 12.13
C THR A 226 -3.26 -19.31 11.50
N ALA A 227 -3.23 -20.35 10.65
CA ALA A 227 -4.44 -20.85 10.00
C ALA A 227 -5.52 -21.31 10.99
N ALA A 228 -5.12 -21.90 12.13
CA ALA A 228 -6.06 -22.28 13.19
C ALA A 228 -6.78 -21.07 13.81
N GLN A 229 -6.06 -19.95 14.01
CA GLN A 229 -6.67 -18.71 14.51
C GLN A 229 -7.57 -18.04 13.47
N GLU A 230 -7.24 -18.13 12.18
CA GLU A 230 -8.12 -17.66 11.10
C GLU A 230 -9.40 -18.49 11.01
N ASP A 231 -9.31 -19.80 11.22
CA ASP A 231 -10.48 -20.70 11.23
C ASP A 231 -11.37 -20.50 12.47
N GLU A 232 -10.78 -20.32 13.65
CA GLU A 232 -11.51 -20.05 14.89
C GLU A 232 -12.17 -18.66 14.87
N ASP A 233 -11.48 -17.67 14.31
CA ASP A 233 -11.89 -16.25 14.23
C ASP A 233 -12.47 -15.73 15.56
N ALA A 234 -11.81 -16.05 16.68
CA ALA A 234 -12.32 -15.82 18.03
C ALA A 234 -12.76 -14.36 18.29
N PHE A 235 -12.05 -13.40 17.69
CA PHE A 235 -12.35 -11.97 17.81
C PHE A 235 -13.21 -11.44 16.66
N GLY A 236 -13.47 -12.24 15.61
CA GLY A 236 -14.37 -11.91 14.51
C GLY A 236 -13.82 -11.00 13.42
N LEU A 237 -12.50 -10.82 13.35
CA LEU A 237 -11.86 -9.98 12.33
C LEU A 237 -12.15 -10.49 10.92
N CYS A 238 -12.06 -11.80 10.69
CA CYS A 238 -12.27 -12.40 9.37
C CYS A 238 -13.72 -12.20 8.90
N ARG A 239 -14.68 -12.37 9.81
CA ARG A 239 -16.10 -12.07 9.57
C ARG A 239 -16.33 -10.59 9.26
N CYS A 240 -15.70 -9.68 10.00
CA CYS A 240 -15.77 -8.24 9.74
C CYS A 240 -15.21 -7.88 8.36
N CYS A 241 -14.05 -8.43 7.97
CA CYS A 241 -13.45 -8.24 6.65
C CYS A 241 -14.38 -8.73 5.53
N ALA A 242 -15.00 -9.90 5.68
CA ALA A 242 -15.96 -10.42 4.69
C ALA A 242 -17.21 -9.54 4.59
N ALA A 243 -17.74 -9.08 5.72
CA ALA A 243 -18.89 -8.17 5.75
C ALA A 243 -18.57 -6.80 5.14
N LEU A 244 -17.36 -6.28 5.35
CA LEU A 244 -16.85 -5.04 4.74
C LEU A 244 -16.80 -5.13 3.20
N LEU A 245 -16.40 -6.27 2.64
CA LEU A 245 -16.42 -6.47 1.18
C LEU A 245 -17.86 -6.42 0.64
N ALA A 246 -18.80 -7.09 1.30
CA ALA A 246 -20.21 -7.03 0.93
C ALA A 246 -20.81 -5.62 1.08
N PHE A 247 -20.33 -4.86 2.07
CA PHE A 247 -20.72 -3.47 2.30
C PHE A 247 -20.22 -2.53 1.19
N VAL A 248 -18.98 -2.70 0.73
CA VAL A 248 -18.38 -1.76 -0.24
C VAL A 248 -18.81 -2.05 -1.69
N GLU A 249 -19.19 -3.30 -1.99
CA GLU A 249 -19.46 -3.79 -3.35
C GLU A 249 -20.40 -2.90 -4.19
N PRO A 250 -21.56 -2.41 -3.68
CA PRO A 250 -22.45 -1.57 -4.49
C PRO A 250 -21.79 -0.25 -4.93
N PHE A 251 -20.92 0.33 -4.10
CA PHE A 251 -20.22 1.57 -4.40
C PHE A 251 -19.08 1.35 -5.41
N VAL A 252 -18.42 0.19 -5.35
CA VAL A 252 -17.42 -0.21 -6.36
C VAL A 252 -18.08 -0.41 -7.72
N GLN A 253 -19.25 -1.06 -7.76
CA GLN A 253 -20.02 -1.25 -9.00
C GLN A 253 -20.51 0.08 -9.58
N GLU A 254 -20.91 1.02 -8.74
CA GLU A 254 -21.28 2.37 -9.16
C GLU A 254 -20.13 3.08 -9.89
N VAL A 255 -18.92 3.07 -9.31
CA VAL A 255 -17.71 3.62 -9.94
C VAL A 255 -17.37 2.89 -11.23
N ARG A 256 -17.49 1.56 -11.26
CA ARG A 256 -17.23 0.77 -12.46
C ARG A 256 -18.16 1.14 -13.61
N LEU A 257 -19.44 1.39 -13.32
CA LEU A 257 -20.44 1.77 -14.31
C LEU A 257 -20.29 3.23 -14.76
N SER A 258 -19.92 4.15 -13.86
CA SER A 258 -19.71 5.56 -14.19
C SER A 258 -18.51 5.77 -15.11
N LEU A 259 -17.42 5.02 -14.89
CA LEU A 259 -16.22 5.02 -15.72
C LEU A 259 -16.45 4.50 -17.15
N GLY A 260 -17.48 3.69 -17.38
CA GLY A 260 -17.89 3.24 -18.71
C GLY A 260 -18.62 4.32 -19.53
N LYS A 261 -19.13 5.37 -18.88
CA LYS A 261 -19.94 6.42 -19.50
C LYS A 261 -19.21 7.76 -19.72
N GLY A 262 -17.91 7.82 -19.45
CA GLY A 262 -17.07 9.01 -19.68
C GLY A 262 -17.34 10.20 -18.74
N GLY A 263 -18.02 9.98 -17.61
CA GLY A 263 -18.37 11.04 -16.65
C GLY A 263 -17.26 11.36 -15.66
N LEU A 264 -16.92 12.66 -15.53
CA LEU A 264 -15.99 13.25 -14.55
C LEU A 264 -16.56 13.38 -13.12
N GLN A 265 -17.76 12.85 -12.86
CA GLN A 265 -18.56 13.19 -11.66
C GLN A 265 -18.29 12.29 -10.44
N ASP A 266 -17.55 11.19 -10.60
CA ASP A 266 -17.40 10.13 -9.58
C ASP A 266 -15.98 10.04 -8.99
N ASP A 267 -15.17 11.08 -9.19
CA ASP A 267 -13.79 11.12 -8.72
C ASP A 267 -13.69 11.20 -7.18
N GLU A 268 -14.70 11.79 -6.53
CA GLU A 268 -14.80 11.82 -5.06
C GLU A 268 -15.02 10.41 -4.49
N LEU A 269 -15.99 9.64 -5.01
CA LEU A 269 -16.25 8.28 -4.53
C LEU A 269 -15.08 7.35 -4.82
N ARG A 270 -14.49 7.45 -6.02
CA ARG A 270 -13.24 6.77 -6.37
C ARG A 270 -12.14 7.06 -5.35
N THR A 271 -11.98 8.32 -4.96
CA THR A 271 -10.96 8.75 -3.99
C THR A 271 -11.22 8.18 -2.60
N GLU A 272 -12.47 8.14 -2.14
CA GLU A 272 -12.81 7.52 -0.86
C GLU A 272 -12.61 5.99 -0.86
N LEU A 273 -12.95 5.30 -1.97
CA LEU A 273 -12.67 3.87 -2.14
C LEU A 273 -11.16 3.57 -2.19
N LEU A 274 -10.37 4.44 -2.80
CA LEU A 274 -8.91 4.33 -2.79
C LEU A 274 -8.36 4.45 -1.36
N LYS A 275 -8.80 5.46 -0.59
CA LYS A 275 -8.41 5.62 0.82
C LYS A 275 -8.76 4.38 1.64
N PHE A 276 -9.95 3.81 1.42
CA PHE A 276 -10.37 2.56 2.05
C PHE A 276 -9.43 1.40 1.71
N CYS A 277 -9.10 1.19 0.43
CA CYS A 277 -8.18 0.13 0.01
C CYS A 277 -6.79 0.30 0.63
N MET A 278 -6.27 1.53 0.62
CA MET A 278 -4.97 1.83 1.23
C MET A 278 -4.98 1.57 2.74
N LYS A 279 -6.05 1.96 3.44
CA LYS A 279 -6.19 1.69 4.87
C LYS A 279 -6.29 0.18 5.14
N CYS A 280 -7.02 -0.60 4.33
CA CYS A 280 -7.09 -2.07 4.47
C CYS A 280 -5.72 -2.76 4.25
N LEU A 281 -4.94 -2.27 3.28
CA LEU A 281 -3.58 -2.75 3.02
C LEU A 281 -2.63 -2.48 4.19
N LYS A 282 -2.79 -1.33 4.85
CA LYS A 282 -2.04 -1.00 6.06
C LYS A 282 -2.50 -1.87 7.24
N GLU A 283 -3.79 -1.91 7.51
CA GLU A 283 -4.40 -2.63 8.63
C GLU A 283 -5.75 -3.21 8.18
N PRO A 284 -6.00 -4.53 8.31
CA PRO A 284 -5.18 -5.52 9.02
C PRO A 284 -4.11 -6.22 8.17
N LEU A 285 -4.05 -5.98 6.85
CA LEU A 285 -3.31 -6.87 5.94
C LEU A 285 -1.79 -6.85 6.09
N MET A 286 -1.20 -5.76 6.57
CA MET A 286 0.26 -5.71 6.76
C MET A 286 0.75 -6.70 7.82
N GLU A 287 -0.08 -6.99 8.84
CA GLU A 287 0.25 -7.90 9.93
C GLU A 287 -0.22 -9.35 9.66
N ALA A 288 -1.07 -9.54 8.66
CA ALA A 288 -1.67 -10.83 8.33
C ALA A 288 -0.66 -11.81 7.72
N ASN A 289 -0.76 -13.09 8.10
CA ASN A 289 0.04 -14.15 7.49
C ASN A 289 -0.67 -14.73 6.26
N LEU A 290 -0.32 -14.24 5.07
CA LEU A 290 -1.02 -14.58 3.82
C LEU A 290 -0.45 -15.80 3.07
N LYS A 291 0.37 -16.62 3.75
CA LYS A 291 0.98 -17.81 3.15
C LYS A 291 -0.10 -18.86 2.86
N GLU A 292 0.01 -19.51 1.71
CA GLU A 292 -0.78 -20.70 1.39
C GLU A 292 0.01 -21.92 1.87
N ASP A 293 -0.68 -22.86 2.50
CA ASP A 293 -0.23 -24.23 2.61
C ASP A 293 -0.91 -25.05 1.50
N PRO A 294 -0.19 -25.50 0.46
CA PRO A 294 -0.78 -26.19 -0.68
C PRO A 294 -1.48 -27.51 -0.33
N ASP A 295 -1.14 -28.11 0.82
CA ASP A 295 -1.73 -29.37 1.30
C ASP A 295 -2.93 -29.15 2.23
N SER A 296 -3.24 -27.89 2.56
CA SER A 296 -4.35 -27.54 3.45
C SER A 296 -5.65 -27.29 2.68
N SER A 297 -6.72 -28.00 3.06
CA SER A 297 -8.09 -27.72 2.61
C SER A 297 -8.73 -26.52 3.31
N GLN A 298 -7.99 -25.77 4.13
CA GLN A 298 -8.52 -24.65 4.92
C GLN A 298 -8.86 -23.44 4.05
N LYS A 299 -9.79 -22.63 4.55
CA LYS A 299 -10.11 -21.33 3.97
C LYS A 299 -9.05 -20.35 4.46
N PHE A 300 -8.64 -19.42 3.61
CA PHE A 300 -7.73 -18.32 3.98
C PHE A 300 -8.48 -16.97 3.87
N PRO A 301 -9.34 -16.60 4.84
CA PRO A 301 -10.17 -15.40 4.77
C PRO A 301 -9.38 -14.12 4.54
N LEU A 302 -8.24 -13.93 5.22
CA LEU A 302 -7.44 -12.70 5.08
C LEU A 302 -6.77 -12.60 3.72
N ARG A 303 -6.37 -13.75 3.14
CA ARG A 303 -5.87 -13.79 1.76
C ARG A 303 -6.96 -13.51 0.75
N ARG A 304 -8.17 -14.03 0.95
CA ARG A 304 -9.33 -13.67 0.14
C ARG A 304 -9.58 -12.17 0.24
N PHE A 305 -9.57 -11.62 1.44
CA PHE A 305 -9.74 -10.19 1.67
C PHE A 305 -8.68 -9.37 0.91
N ALA A 306 -7.40 -9.71 1.01
CA ALA A 306 -6.34 -9.07 0.23
C ALA A 306 -6.59 -9.12 -1.28
N SER A 307 -6.99 -10.28 -1.80
CA SER A 307 -7.27 -10.47 -3.22
C SER A 307 -8.41 -9.58 -3.71
N GLU A 308 -9.49 -9.48 -2.92
CA GLU A 308 -10.64 -8.64 -3.22
C GLU A 308 -10.27 -7.14 -3.15
N ILE A 309 -9.41 -6.72 -2.21
CA ILE A 309 -8.89 -5.34 -2.17
C ILE A 309 -8.09 -5.00 -3.45
N LEU A 310 -7.27 -5.92 -3.96
CA LEU A 310 -6.55 -5.73 -5.23
C LEU A 310 -7.50 -5.66 -6.44
N LEU A 311 -8.60 -6.42 -6.41
CA LEU A 311 -9.65 -6.37 -7.43
C LEU A 311 -10.42 -5.05 -7.37
N ILE A 312 -10.69 -4.52 -6.18
CA ILE A 312 -11.32 -3.20 -6.00
C ILE A 312 -10.41 -2.12 -6.57
N LEU A 313 -9.12 -2.09 -6.20
CA LEU A 313 -8.13 -1.15 -6.76
C LEU A 313 -8.11 -1.18 -8.30
N SER A 314 -8.13 -2.39 -8.87
CA SER A 314 -8.18 -2.56 -10.33
C SER A 314 -9.51 -2.06 -10.92
N SER A 315 -10.63 -2.31 -10.23
CA SER A 315 -11.98 -1.91 -10.66
C SER A 315 -12.18 -0.40 -10.66
N ILE A 316 -11.56 0.29 -9.69
CA ILE A 316 -11.51 1.76 -9.67
C ILE A 316 -10.46 2.32 -10.65
N ARG A 317 -9.82 1.51 -11.50
CA ARG A 317 -8.75 1.89 -12.45
C ARG A 317 -7.51 2.50 -11.80
N GLU A 318 -7.16 2.06 -10.59
CA GLU A 318 -5.79 2.27 -10.11
C GLU A 318 -4.88 1.21 -10.73
N ALA A 319 -3.87 1.67 -11.45
CA ALA A 319 -2.90 0.77 -12.05
C ALA A 319 -1.98 0.22 -10.94
N LEU A 320 -2.17 -1.05 -10.57
CA LEU A 320 -1.32 -1.74 -9.59
C LEU A 320 0.18 -1.59 -9.90
N PRO A 321 0.65 -1.66 -11.17
CA PRO A 321 2.04 -1.37 -11.50
C PRO A 321 2.42 0.08 -11.13
N SER A 322 1.59 1.08 -11.41
CA SER A 322 1.91 2.47 -11.06
C SER A 322 2.02 2.67 -9.55
N LEU A 323 1.17 2.00 -8.76
CA LEU A 323 1.21 2.04 -7.30
C LEU A 323 2.48 1.38 -6.73
N LEU A 324 2.90 0.24 -7.28
CA LEU A 324 4.15 -0.43 -6.90
C LEU A 324 5.38 0.49 -6.99
N PHE A 325 5.42 1.35 -8.00
CA PHE A 325 6.55 2.24 -8.26
C PHE A 325 6.31 3.67 -7.81
N HIS A 326 5.26 3.93 -7.03
CA HIS A 326 4.91 5.28 -6.59
C HIS A 326 6.09 5.98 -5.86
N HIS A 327 6.79 5.26 -4.96
CA HIS A 327 7.97 5.77 -4.26
C HIS A 327 9.25 5.78 -5.11
N LEU A 328 9.32 4.96 -6.16
CA LEU A 328 10.53 4.82 -6.99
C LEU A 328 10.53 5.81 -8.17
N LEU A 329 9.35 6.24 -8.64
CA LEU A 329 9.20 7.16 -9.78
C LEU A 329 9.25 8.65 -9.38
N LYS A 330 9.00 9.00 -8.11
CA LYS A 330 9.12 10.39 -7.63
C LYS A 330 10.45 10.64 -6.92
N ARG A 331 11.45 11.05 -7.71
CA ARG A 331 12.77 11.50 -7.26
C ARG A 331 12.85 13.00 -6.88
N LYS A 332 11.72 13.70 -6.75
CA LYS A 332 11.69 15.10 -6.32
C LYS A 332 10.59 15.32 -5.28
N GLU A 333 11.02 15.66 -4.08
CA GLU A 333 10.21 16.29 -3.03
C GLU A 333 9.77 17.67 -3.53
N GLU A 334 8.64 17.74 -4.23
CA GLU A 334 7.97 19.02 -4.52
C GLU A 334 7.10 19.42 -3.31
N PRO A 335 6.96 20.72 -2.99
CA PRO A 335 6.27 21.20 -1.78
C PRO A 335 4.74 21.12 -1.93
N GLY A 336 4.22 19.90 -1.87
CA GLY A 336 2.81 19.51 -1.74
C GLY A 336 2.64 18.12 -1.11
N PHE A 337 3.75 17.59 -0.56
CA PHE A 337 4.02 16.19 -0.20
C PHE A 337 3.04 15.56 0.81
N LEU A 338 2.43 16.36 1.69
CA LEU A 338 1.55 15.85 2.75
C LEU A 338 0.24 15.25 2.21
N GLU A 339 -0.30 15.76 1.11
CA GLU A 339 -1.57 15.24 0.55
C GLU A 339 -1.39 13.88 -0.12
N GLU A 340 -0.21 13.63 -0.70
CA GLU A 340 0.10 12.42 -1.45
C GLU A 340 0.57 11.27 -0.55
N ASP A 341 1.33 11.54 0.51
CA ASP A 341 1.66 10.56 1.55
C ASP A 341 0.40 10.09 2.30
N VAL A 342 -0.60 10.96 2.45
CA VAL A 342 -1.92 10.60 2.99
C VAL A 342 -2.70 9.74 1.99
N ARG A 343 -2.58 10.00 0.69
CA ARG A 343 -3.24 9.22 -0.37
C ARG A 343 -2.61 7.84 -0.55
N TYR A 344 -1.30 7.74 -0.41
CA TYR A 344 -0.52 6.51 -0.59
C TYR A 344 0.46 6.29 0.56
N PRO A 345 -0.02 5.77 1.71
CA PRO A 345 0.83 5.48 2.84
C PRO A 345 1.92 4.45 2.49
N ARG A 346 3.14 4.66 3.00
CA ARG A 346 4.29 3.81 2.73
C ARG A 346 4.05 2.36 3.11
N GLU A 347 3.36 2.15 4.22
CA GLU A 347 2.99 0.85 4.75
C GLU A 347 2.03 0.11 3.82
N SER A 348 1.01 0.82 3.31
CA SER A 348 0.05 0.28 2.35
C SER A 348 0.72 -0.15 1.05
N LEU A 349 1.64 0.70 0.55
CA LEU A 349 2.39 0.41 -0.67
C LEU A 349 3.39 -0.75 -0.47
N ALA A 350 3.98 -0.88 0.71
CA ALA A 350 4.83 -2.02 1.05
C ALA A 350 4.02 -3.33 1.10
N CYS A 351 2.84 -3.33 1.72
CA CYS A 351 1.94 -4.49 1.73
C CYS A 351 1.49 -4.84 0.30
N LEU A 352 1.09 -3.85 -0.50
CA LEU A 352 0.75 -4.03 -1.91
C LEU A 352 1.89 -4.67 -2.71
N ALA A 353 3.12 -4.19 -2.50
CA ALA A 353 4.31 -4.74 -3.13
C ALA A 353 4.53 -6.20 -2.75
N TYR A 354 4.45 -6.53 -1.46
CA TYR A 354 4.56 -7.89 -0.99
C TYR A 354 3.51 -8.82 -1.63
N LEU A 355 2.23 -8.40 -1.64
CA LEU A 355 1.13 -9.15 -2.23
C LEU A 355 1.34 -9.44 -3.71
N LEU A 356 1.76 -8.42 -4.48
CA LEU A 356 1.95 -8.55 -5.92
C LEU A 356 3.18 -9.40 -6.27
N PHE A 357 4.27 -9.28 -5.51
CA PHE A 357 5.43 -10.15 -5.69
C PHE A 357 5.11 -11.60 -5.37
N ASP A 358 4.40 -11.85 -4.27
CA ASP A 358 4.01 -13.19 -3.86
C ASP A 358 3.04 -13.85 -4.86
N LEU A 359 2.05 -13.09 -5.35
CA LEU A 359 1.12 -13.55 -6.38
C LEU A 359 1.83 -13.88 -7.70
N TYR A 360 2.76 -13.01 -8.11
CA TYR A 360 3.51 -13.20 -9.35
C TYR A 360 4.42 -14.44 -9.27
N GLU A 361 5.15 -14.59 -8.15
CA GLU A 361 5.98 -15.78 -7.89
C GLU A 361 5.15 -17.07 -7.93
N LYS A 362 4.05 -17.14 -7.18
CA LYS A 362 3.16 -18.32 -7.16
C LYS A 362 2.56 -18.63 -8.53
N SER A 363 2.20 -17.60 -9.30
CA SER A 363 1.67 -17.78 -10.65
C SER A 363 2.72 -18.41 -11.58
N LEU A 364 3.97 -17.99 -11.46
CA LEU A 364 5.07 -18.55 -12.25
C LEU A 364 5.44 -19.97 -11.82
N VAL A 365 5.48 -20.26 -10.51
CA VAL A 365 5.83 -21.61 -10.00
C VAL A 365 4.91 -22.69 -10.56
N ARG A 366 3.63 -22.38 -10.81
CA ARG A 366 2.64 -23.31 -11.38
C ARG A 366 2.85 -23.62 -12.86
N LEU A 367 3.70 -22.87 -13.56
CA LEU A 367 3.95 -23.04 -14.98
C LEU A 367 5.14 -23.97 -15.20
N GLU A 368 5.11 -24.75 -16.28
CA GLU A 368 6.27 -25.52 -16.74
C GLU A 368 7.35 -24.59 -17.31
N ASP A 369 8.62 -24.99 -17.23
CA ASP A 369 9.71 -24.22 -17.83
C ASP A 369 9.59 -24.20 -19.36
N ASN A 370 9.96 -23.08 -19.97
CA ASN A 370 9.83 -22.83 -21.42
C ASN A 370 8.40 -22.89 -21.98
N SER A 371 7.36 -22.82 -21.13
CA SER A 371 5.96 -22.92 -21.56
C SER A 371 5.32 -21.61 -22.00
N LEU A 372 5.88 -20.45 -21.61
CA LEU A 372 5.31 -19.14 -21.93
C LEU A 372 5.72 -18.69 -23.34
N PRO A 373 4.78 -18.63 -24.30
CA PRO A 373 5.11 -18.32 -25.68
C PRO A 373 5.43 -16.84 -25.89
N VAL A 374 6.26 -16.56 -26.88
CA VAL A 374 6.65 -15.19 -27.28
C VAL A 374 5.49 -14.22 -27.53
N MET A 375 4.33 -14.71 -27.98
CA MET A 375 3.15 -13.86 -28.23
C MET A 375 2.68 -13.12 -26.97
N LEU A 376 2.94 -13.68 -25.78
CA LEU A 376 2.60 -13.02 -24.52
C LEU A 376 3.45 -11.78 -24.25
N LEU A 377 4.63 -11.65 -24.85
CA LEU A 377 5.46 -10.45 -24.73
C LEU A 377 4.83 -9.22 -25.42
N GLU A 378 3.83 -9.41 -26.29
CA GLU A 378 3.06 -8.30 -26.86
C GLU A 378 2.20 -7.59 -25.80
N LEU A 379 1.82 -8.31 -24.74
CA LEU A 379 1.18 -7.73 -23.58
C LEU A 379 2.23 -6.98 -22.76
N LYS A 380 2.07 -5.66 -22.65
CA LYS A 380 3.00 -4.76 -21.94
C LYS A 380 3.37 -5.26 -20.53
N THR A 381 2.46 -5.95 -19.86
CA THR A 381 2.67 -6.51 -18.52
C THR A 381 3.83 -7.50 -18.44
N PHE A 382 4.06 -8.32 -19.46
CA PHE A 382 5.13 -9.32 -19.47
C PHE A 382 6.54 -8.70 -19.61
N LEU A 383 6.63 -7.44 -20.04
CA LEU A 383 7.88 -6.68 -20.04
C LEU A 383 7.94 -5.69 -18.87
N SER A 384 6.82 -5.04 -18.52
CA SER A 384 6.82 -4.04 -17.45
C SER A 384 7.04 -4.67 -16.08
N VAL A 385 6.50 -5.85 -15.79
CA VAL A 385 6.68 -6.52 -14.48
C VAL A 385 8.16 -6.89 -14.23
N PRO A 386 8.90 -7.50 -15.18
CA PRO A 386 10.34 -7.70 -15.00
C PRO A 386 11.17 -6.41 -14.93
N GLN A 387 10.85 -5.36 -15.70
CA GLN A 387 11.51 -4.05 -15.55
C GLN A 387 11.29 -3.44 -14.16
N ASN A 388 10.09 -3.63 -13.65
CA ASN A 388 9.69 -3.24 -12.31
C ASN A 388 10.44 -4.03 -11.23
N LEU A 389 10.65 -5.33 -11.43
CA LEU A 389 11.52 -6.17 -10.59
C LEU A 389 12.96 -5.64 -10.57
N VAL A 390 13.51 -5.18 -11.69
CA VAL A 390 14.86 -4.58 -11.76
C VAL A 390 14.97 -3.37 -10.81
N ASN A 391 13.95 -2.51 -10.74
CA ASN A 391 13.95 -1.40 -9.79
C ASN A 391 13.96 -1.89 -8.33
N VAL A 392 13.21 -2.94 -8.01
CA VAL A 392 13.23 -3.52 -6.66
C VAL A 392 14.57 -4.15 -6.35
N MET A 393 15.16 -4.91 -7.29
CA MET A 393 16.48 -5.53 -7.14
C MET A 393 17.59 -4.51 -6.88
N THR A 394 17.48 -3.30 -7.43
CA THR A 394 18.57 -2.29 -7.40
C THR A 394 18.34 -1.17 -6.38
N LEU A 395 17.09 -0.75 -6.17
CA LEU A 395 16.78 0.43 -5.36
C LEU A 395 16.11 0.11 -4.02
N CYS A 396 15.55 -1.09 -3.82
CA CYS A 396 14.88 -1.43 -2.56
C CYS A 396 15.90 -1.46 -1.39
N PRO A 397 15.63 -0.79 -0.24
CA PRO A 397 16.54 -0.80 0.90
C PRO A 397 16.60 -2.16 1.62
N ILE A 398 15.60 -3.02 1.42
CA ILE A 398 15.47 -4.30 2.12
C ILE A 398 16.17 -5.42 1.32
N GLN A 399 17.30 -5.91 1.84
CA GLN A 399 18.12 -6.95 1.19
C GLN A 399 17.36 -8.24 0.86
N ASN A 400 16.46 -8.68 1.75
CA ASN A 400 15.65 -9.89 1.53
C ASN A 400 14.71 -9.73 0.33
N LEU A 401 14.09 -8.55 0.18
CA LEU A 401 13.24 -8.26 -0.97
C LEU A 401 14.04 -8.15 -2.27
N ARG A 402 15.24 -7.54 -2.24
CA ARG A 402 16.15 -7.53 -3.40
C ARG A 402 16.49 -8.95 -3.87
N THR A 403 16.84 -9.82 -2.92
CA THR A 403 17.23 -11.20 -3.21
C THR A 403 16.04 -12.02 -3.74
N ARG A 404 14.86 -11.85 -3.13
CA ARG A 404 13.62 -12.48 -3.61
C ARG A 404 13.24 -11.98 -5.01
N ALA A 405 13.32 -10.67 -5.25
CA ALA A 405 13.04 -10.09 -6.57
C ALA A 405 13.96 -10.66 -7.66
N LEU A 406 15.25 -10.85 -7.38
CA LEU A 406 16.18 -11.52 -8.30
C LEU A 406 15.75 -12.96 -8.59
N SER A 407 15.33 -13.72 -7.57
CA SER A 407 14.85 -15.09 -7.78
C SER A 407 13.58 -15.16 -8.63
N VAL A 408 12.63 -14.24 -8.43
CA VAL A 408 11.39 -14.16 -9.22
C VAL A 408 11.66 -13.66 -10.64
N PHE A 409 12.64 -12.76 -10.81
CA PHE A 409 13.13 -12.32 -12.11
C PHE A 409 13.72 -13.49 -12.90
N GLN A 410 14.57 -14.32 -12.27
CA GLN A 410 15.10 -15.53 -12.90
C GLN A 410 13.97 -16.53 -13.22
N LEU A 411 13.05 -16.75 -12.28
CA LEU A 411 11.91 -17.63 -12.50
C LEU A 411 11.08 -17.20 -13.72
N SER A 412 10.89 -15.88 -13.92
CA SER A 412 10.22 -15.35 -15.10
C SER A 412 10.95 -15.74 -16.40
N ILE A 413 12.28 -15.62 -16.41
CA ILE A 413 13.12 -16.01 -17.55
C ILE A 413 12.99 -17.51 -17.83
N ASP A 414 12.98 -18.34 -16.79
CA ASP A 414 12.94 -19.80 -16.92
C ASP A 414 11.62 -20.28 -17.55
N LYS A 415 10.52 -19.57 -17.30
CA LYS A 415 9.20 -19.89 -17.88
C LYS A 415 9.06 -19.48 -19.35
N PHE A 416 9.84 -18.52 -19.85
CA PHE A 416 9.79 -18.09 -21.25
C PHE A 416 10.33 -19.15 -22.22
N ASP A 417 9.67 -19.32 -23.37
CA ASP A 417 10.20 -20.10 -24.49
C ASP A 417 11.50 -19.47 -25.05
N MET A 418 12.17 -20.15 -25.98
CA MET A 418 13.46 -19.71 -26.50
C MET A 418 13.39 -18.35 -27.23
N GLU A 419 12.33 -18.12 -28.00
CA GLU A 419 12.15 -16.86 -28.74
C GLU A 419 11.84 -15.71 -27.78
N ALA A 420 10.98 -15.96 -26.79
CA ALA A 420 10.62 -15.03 -25.74
C ALA A 420 11.86 -14.63 -24.93
N LYS A 421 12.68 -15.60 -24.51
CA LYS A 421 13.97 -15.34 -23.83
C LYS A 421 14.87 -14.43 -24.68
N TYR A 422 15.03 -14.72 -25.96
CA TYR A 422 15.84 -13.91 -26.86
C TYR A 422 15.34 -12.46 -26.93
N LYS A 423 14.03 -12.25 -27.17
CA LYS A 423 13.43 -10.90 -27.23
C LYS A 423 13.50 -10.19 -25.87
N PHE A 424 13.30 -10.93 -24.79
CA PHE A 424 13.37 -10.43 -23.42
C PHE A 424 14.78 -9.93 -23.08
N PHE A 425 15.82 -10.73 -23.33
CA PHE A 425 17.21 -10.32 -23.10
C PHE A 425 17.60 -9.09 -23.91
N ARG A 426 17.20 -9.05 -25.19
CA ARG A 426 17.41 -7.89 -26.05
C ARG A 426 16.72 -6.63 -25.50
N CYS A 427 15.53 -6.77 -24.91
CA CYS A 427 14.84 -5.67 -24.25
C CYS A 427 15.61 -5.22 -23.00
N MET A 428 15.95 -6.16 -22.11
CA MET A 428 16.61 -5.83 -20.84
C MET A 428 17.94 -5.12 -21.06
N LEU A 429 18.79 -5.61 -21.97
CA LEU A 429 20.08 -4.98 -22.31
C LEU A 429 19.96 -3.55 -22.84
N LYS A 430 18.78 -3.16 -23.35
CA LYS A 430 18.51 -1.81 -23.85
C LYS A 430 17.84 -0.89 -22.84
N THR A 431 17.15 -1.45 -21.82
CA THR A 431 16.27 -0.66 -20.95
C THR A 431 16.70 -0.62 -19.48
N SER A 432 17.51 -1.58 -18.99
CA SER A 432 17.81 -1.67 -17.55
C SER A 432 18.75 -0.58 -17.04
N SER A 433 19.67 -0.08 -17.87
CA SER A 433 20.66 0.96 -17.53
C SER A 433 21.38 0.72 -16.20
N HIS A 434 21.66 -0.55 -15.86
CA HIS A 434 22.30 -0.95 -14.62
C HIS A 434 23.27 -2.11 -14.87
N ALA A 435 24.57 -1.85 -14.71
CA ALA A 435 25.64 -2.77 -15.10
C ALA A 435 25.51 -4.17 -14.49
N GLY A 436 25.17 -4.29 -13.20
CA GLY A 436 24.97 -5.59 -12.55
C GLY A 436 23.79 -6.40 -13.11
N VAL A 437 22.72 -5.74 -13.55
CA VAL A 437 21.54 -6.41 -14.13
C VAL A 437 21.83 -6.82 -15.57
N GLU A 438 22.51 -5.95 -16.31
CA GLU A 438 22.96 -6.25 -17.67
C GLU A 438 23.96 -7.41 -17.68
N GLY A 439 24.92 -7.42 -16.75
CA GLY A 439 25.82 -8.55 -16.52
C GLY A 439 25.06 -9.84 -16.18
N TYR A 440 24.04 -9.77 -15.32
CA TYR A 440 23.17 -10.91 -15.02
C TYR A 440 22.39 -11.45 -16.24
N VAL A 441 21.93 -10.55 -17.11
CA VAL A 441 21.28 -10.92 -18.38
C VAL A 441 22.31 -11.57 -19.33
N ILE A 442 23.52 -11.03 -19.45
CA ILE A 442 24.61 -11.61 -20.25
C ILE A 442 24.97 -13.02 -19.77
N LYS A 443 25.03 -13.22 -18.45
CA LYS A 443 25.20 -14.55 -17.85
C LYS A 443 24.09 -15.52 -18.27
N ASN A 444 22.84 -15.07 -18.30
CA ASN A 444 21.71 -15.88 -18.77
C ASN A 444 21.79 -16.17 -20.28
N ILE A 445 22.23 -15.22 -21.10
CA ILE A 445 22.50 -15.42 -22.53
C ILE A 445 23.54 -16.54 -22.70
N ARG A 446 24.66 -16.49 -21.96
CA ARG A 446 25.68 -17.56 -21.96
C ARG A 446 25.07 -18.92 -21.62
N ASN A 447 24.20 -18.99 -20.61
CA ASN A 447 23.55 -20.23 -20.21
C ASN A 447 22.62 -20.78 -21.31
N GLN A 448 21.88 -19.93 -22.02
CA GLN A 448 21.03 -20.39 -23.13
C GLN A 448 21.86 -20.85 -24.34
N ILE A 449 23.00 -20.22 -24.61
CA ILE A 449 23.94 -20.69 -25.64
C ILE A 449 24.54 -22.05 -25.24
N ASP A 450 24.98 -22.21 -23.99
CA ASP A 450 25.49 -23.49 -23.48
C ASP A 450 24.44 -24.61 -23.58
N PHE A 451 23.18 -24.28 -23.26
CA PHE A 451 22.08 -25.21 -23.43
C PHE A 451 21.86 -25.59 -24.89
N ALA A 452 21.88 -24.61 -25.81
CA ALA A 452 21.67 -24.82 -27.25
C ALA A 452 22.78 -25.66 -27.90
N LEU A 453 24.03 -25.53 -27.44
CA LEU A 453 25.18 -26.30 -27.91
C LEU A 453 25.21 -27.75 -27.38
N LYS A 454 24.28 -28.14 -26.50
CA LYS A 454 24.16 -29.54 -26.05
C LYS A 454 23.39 -30.37 -27.09
N PRO A 455 23.76 -31.64 -27.30
CA PRO A 455 23.06 -32.50 -28.26
C PRO A 455 21.55 -32.56 -28.01
N GLY A 456 20.76 -32.34 -29.06
CA GLY A 456 19.29 -32.39 -29.01
C GLY A 456 18.59 -31.09 -28.59
N ASN A 457 19.33 -30.05 -28.19
CA ASN A 457 18.76 -28.78 -27.71
C ASN A 457 18.98 -27.59 -28.67
N GLY A 458 19.49 -27.88 -29.87
CA GLY A 458 19.76 -26.86 -30.88
C GLY A 458 18.52 -26.04 -31.19
N ASN A 459 18.66 -24.72 -31.18
CA ASN A 459 17.59 -23.80 -31.51
C ASN A 459 18.15 -22.61 -32.30
N PRO A 460 17.35 -22.01 -33.19
CA PRO A 460 17.84 -20.94 -34.06
C PRO A 460 18.11 -19.64 -33.32
N TRP A 461 17.55 -19.42 -32.12
CA TRP A 461 17.62 -18.13 -31.41
C TRP A 461 18.94 -17.89 -30.69
N PHE A 462 19.59 -18.96 -30.22
CA PHE A 462 20.85 -18.91 -29.48
C PHE A 462 22.01 -19.57 -30.24
N LEU A 463 21.87 -19.77 -31.56
CA LEU A 463 22.90 -20.26 -32.47
C LEU A 463 22.88 -19.46 -33.79
N GLY A 464 23.96 -19.55 -34.56
CA GLY A 464 24.07 -18.98 -35.90
C GLY A 464 23.69 -17.49 -36.03
N ILE A 465 23.06 -17.14 -37.16
CA ILE A 465 22.88 -15.74 -37.55
C ILE A 465 21.94 -14.93 -36.63
N HIS A 466 20.95 -15.57 -35.99
CA HIS A 466 20.03 -14.88 -35.10
C HIS A 466 20.68 -14.53 -33.75
N LEU A 467 21.73 -15.24 -33.33
CA LEU A 467 22.46 -14.93 -32.11
C LEU A 467 23.30 -13.64 -32.25
N LEU A 468 23.83 -13.36 -33.45
CA LEU A 468 24.79 -12.27 -33.66
C LEU A 468 24.29 -10.88 -33.23
N PRO A 469 23.05 -10.44 -33.52
CA PRO A 469 22.53 -9.16 -33.04
C PRO A 469 22.48 -9.07 -31.51
N LEU A 470 22.25 -10.18 -30.82
CA LEU A 470 22.25 -10.23 -29.35
C LEU A 470 23.68 -10.16 -28.81
N LEU A 471 24.64 -10.85 -29.45
CA LEU A 471 26.06 -10.73 -29.10
C LEU A 471 26.60 -9.32 -29.29
N ARG A 472 26.24 -8.64 -30.39
CA ARG A 472 26.62 -7.22 -30.59
C ARG A 472 26.09 -6.29 -29.50
N LEU A 473 24.97 -6.63 -28.84
CA LEU A 473 24.47 -5.87 -27.71
C LEU A 473 25.15 -6.24 -26.39
N ALA A 474 25.57 -7.49 -26.21
CA ALA A 474 26.26 -7.94 -25.01
C ALA A 474 27.75 -7.55 -25.02
N LEU A 475 28.40 -7.63 -26.18
CA LEU A 475 29.81 -7.35 -26.42
C LEU A 475 29.97 -5.95 -26.99
N SER A 476 29.55 -4.94 -26.22
CA SER A 476 29.65 -3.53 -26.58
C SER A 476 29.85 -2.64 -25.37
N LEU A 477 30.56 -1.54 -25.57
CA LEU A 477 30.73 -0.47 -24.58
C LEU A 477 29.73 0.66 -24.82
N PRO A 478 28.87 1.02 -23.84
CA PRO A 478 27.82 2.03 -24.02
C PRO A 478 28.31 3.41 -24.49
N GLN A 479 29.48 3.86 -24.04
CA GLN A 479 30.12 5.11 -24.46
C GLN A 479 31.46 4.86 -25.17
N GLY A 480 31.66 3.66 -25.74
CA GLY A 480 32.93 3.30 -26.35
C GLY A 480 34.10 3.42 -25.36
N PRO A 481 35.26 3.98 -25.76
CA PRO A 481 36.43 4.14 -24.90
C PRO A 481 36.21 5.02 -23.66
N GLU A 482 35.20 5.89 -23.67
CA GLU A 482 34.88 6.82 -22.57
C GLU A 482 33.97 6.19 -21.50
N THR A 483 33.60 4.92 -21.67
CA THR A 483 32.77 4.20 -20.69
C THR A 483 33.47 4.16 -19.33
N ASP A 484 32.77 4.52 -18.26
CA ASP A 484 33.26 4.34 -16.90
C ASP A 484 33.42 2.83 -16.59
N LEU A 485 34.66 2.36 -16.60
CA LEU A 485 34.99 0.94 -16.44
C LEU A 485 34.74 0.44 -15.02
N LEU A 486 34.74 1.31 -14.01
CA LEU A 486 34.47 0.92 -12.63
C LEU A 486 32.96 0.75 -12.41
N GLN A 487 32.16 1.71 -12.90
CA GLN A 487 30.70 1.60 -12.84
C GLN A 487 30.18 0.46 -13.73
N GLY A 488 30.84 0.23 -14.88
CA GLY A 488 30.50 -0.81 -15.86
C GLY A 488 31.08 -2.19 -15.55
N LEU A 489 31.81 -2.39 -14.45
CA LEU A 489 32.63 -3.57 -14.20
C LEU A 489 31.85 -4.89 -14.35
N ASP A 490 30.71 -5.01 -13.69
CA ASP A 490 29.91 -6.25 -13.68
C ASP A 490 29.48 -6.66 -15.10
N ARG A 491 29.09 -5.69 -15.91
CA ARG A 491 28.70 -5.90 -17.31
C ARG A 491 29.92 -6.31 -18.13
N ILE A 492 31.02 -5.54 -18.06
CA ILE A 492 32.22 -5.76 -18.86
C ILE A 492 32.82 -7.14 -18.56
N MET A 493 32.88 -7.53 -17.29
CA MET A 493 33.41 -8.83 -16.90
C MET A 493 32.56 -9.98 -17.41
N GLU A 494 31.22 -9.90 -17.34
CA GLU A 494 30.37 -10.94 -17.92
C GLU A 494 30.42 -10.95 -19.45
N SER A 495 30.58 -9.80 -20.12
CA SER A 495 30.82 -9.72 -21.57
C SER A 495 32.12 -10.43 -21.97
N LEU A 496 33.22 -10.16 -21.26
CA LEU A 496 34.51 -10.82 -21.49
C LEU A 496 34.42 -12.32 -21.21
N ASN A 497 33.75 -12.72 -20.12
CA ASN A 497 33.53 -14.13 -19.79
C ASN A 497 32.68 -14.85 -20.84
N LEU A 498 31.67 -14.19 -21.41
CA LEU A 498 30.88 -14.71 -22.53
C LEU A 498 31.76 -14.90 -23.77
N LEU A 499 32.52 -13.88 -24.18
CA LEU A 499 33.41 -13.97 -25.35
C LEU A 499 34.44 -15.08 -25.18
N ARG A 500 35.09 -15.14 -24.02
CA ARG A 500 36.03 -16.21 -23.68
C ARG A 500 35.38 -17.59 -23.74
N TYR A 501 34.16 -17.74 -23.22
CA TYR A 501 33.44 -19.00 -23.27
C TYR A 501 33.16 -19.42 -24.72
N LEU A 502 32.68 -18.51 -25.56
CA LEU A 502 32.37 -18.79 -26.98
C LEU A 502 33.61 -19.28 -27.73
N LEU A 503 34.73 -18.57 -27.61
CA LEU A 503 35.98 -18.93 -28.30
C LEU A 503 36.61 -20.25 -27.82
N LEU A 504 36.35 -20.65 -26.58
CA LEU A 504 36.83 -21.93 -26.05
C LEU A 504 35.90 -23.09 -26.38
N ARG A 505 34.59 -22.83 -26.46
CA ARG A 505 33.58 -23.88 -26.60
C ARG A 505 33.27 -24.21 -28.06
N ASP A 506 33.10 -23.20 -28.89
CA ASP A 506 32.75 -23.33 -30.31
C ASP A 506 34.04 -23.33 -31.14
N LYS A 507 34.31 -24.42 -31.85
CA LYS A 507 35.55 -24.54 -32.65
C LYS A 507 35.39 -23.76 -33.95
N GLU A 508 36.48 -23.18 -34.45
CA GLU A 508 36.47 -22.42 -35.70
C GLU A 508 35.97 -23.23 -36.91
N SER A 509 36.26 -24.53 -36.95
CA SER A 509 35.79 -25.43 -38.02
C SER A 509 34.28 -25.72 -37.97
N GLU A 510 33.68 -25.64 -36.79
CA GLU A 510 32.25 -25.94 -36.55
C GLU A 510 31.44 -24.63 -36.65
N ASN A 511 31.88 -23.59 -35.93
CA ASN A 511 31.33 -22.24 -35.88
C ASN A 511 29.80 -22.21 -35.72
N GLU A 512 29.27 -23.04 -34.82
CA GLU A 512 27.84 -23.21 -34.61
C GLU A 512 27.17 -21.92 -34.11
N THR A 513 27.90 -21.11 -33.35
CA THR A 513 27.42 -19.83 -32.81
C THR A 513 27.58 -18.67 -33.81
N GLY A 514 28.41 -18.83 -34.84
CA GLY A 514 28.79 -17.76 -35.76
C GLY A 514 29.79 -16.75 -35.17
N ILE A 515 30.37 -17.01 -33.99
CA ILE A 515 31.29 -16.08 -33.33
C ILE A 515 32.56 -15.83 -34.17
N TRP A 516 33.12 -16.87 -34.79
CA TRP A 516 34.37 -16.76 -35.56
C TRP A 516 34.20 -15.86 -36.79
N THR A 517 33.03 -15.92 -37.43
CA THR A 517 32.68 -15.04 -38.55
C THR A 517 32.48 -13.58 -38.14
N GLU A 518 32.11 -13.31 -36.89
CA GLU A 518 31.83 -11.96 -36.39
C GLU A 518 33.01 -11.38 -35.59
N LEU A 519 34.04 -12.18 -35.31
CA LEU A 519 35.13 -11.85 -34.39
C LEU A 519 35.85 -10.55 -34.76
N TYR A 520 36.13 -10.33 -36.05
CA TYR A 520 36.76 -9.10 -36.52
C TYR A 520 35.97 -7.83 -36.17
N ARG A 521 34.63 -7.91 -36.22
CA ARG A 521 33.75 -6.78 -35.86
C ARG A 521 33.75 -6.56 -34.36
N ILE A 522 33.73 -7.64 -33.57
CA ILE A 522 33.79 -7.57 -32.10
C ILE A 522 35.14 -7.00 -31.65
N GLU A 523 36.23 -7.38 -32.31
CA GLU A 523 37.55 -6.82 -32.04
C GLU A 523 37.55 -5.29 -32.22
N ASP A 524 36.99 -4.81 -33.33
CA ASP A 524 36.91 -3.38 -33.65
C ASP A 524 35.90 -2.61 -32.79
N SER A 525 34.74 -3.20 -32.47
CA SER A 525 33.66 -2.51 -31.76
C SER A 525 33.72 -2.65 -30.23
N PHE A 526 34.48 -3.61 -29.70
CA PHE A 526 34.53 -3.92 -28.26
C PHE A 526 35.95 -4.03 -27.71
N MET A 527 36.78 -4.93 -28.25
CA MET A 527 38.10 -5.22 -27.66
C MET A 527 39.06 -4.04 -27.76
N LYS A 528 39.22 -3.45 -28.96
CA LYS A 528 40.08 -2.27 -29.18
C LYS A 528 39.59 -1.04 -28.39
N PRO A 529 38.30 -0.69 -28.40
CA PRO A 529 37.77 0.37 -27.55
C PRO A 529 37.99 0.12 -26.05
N LEU A 530 37.85 -1.12 -25.58
CA LEU A 530 38.09 -1.48 -24.18
C LEU A 530 39.57 -1.30 -23.80
N ARG A 531 40.49 -1.71 -24.67
CA ARG A 531 41.93 -1.49 -24.49
C ARG A 531 42.25 0.00 -24.38
N LEU A 532 41.68 0.81 -25.27
CA LEU A 532 41.87 2.26 -25.24
C LEU A 532 41.32 2.87 -23.95
N GLY A 533 40.11 2.48 -23.54
CA GLY A 533 39.50 2.93 -22.29
C GLY A 533 40.31 2.53 -21.05
N LEU A 534 40.88 1.32 -21.02
CA LEU A 534 41.77 0.86 -19.95
C LEU A 534 43.04 1.71 -19.87
N ASN A 535 43.69 1.97 -21.00
CA ASN A 535 44.90 2.80 -21.06
C ASN A 535 44.62 4.23 -20.57
N MET A 536 43.53 4.83 -21.04
CA MET A 536 43.11 6.18 -20.63
C MET A 536 42.78 6.23 -19.12
N SER A 537 41.99 5.28 -18.64
CA SER A 537 41.58 5.22 -17.23
C SER A 537 42.78 4.98 -16.31
N ARG A 538 43.66 4.04 -16.66
CA ARG A 538 44.89 3.76 -15.92
C ARG A 538 45.77 5.00 -15.82
N ALA A 539 46.04 5.67 -16.95
CA ALA A 539 46.87 6.88 -16.97
C ALA A 539 46.30 8.00 -16.08
N HIS A 540 44.98 8.20 -16.10
CA HIS A 540 44.30 9.17 -15.25
C HIS A 540 44.47 8.84 -13.75
N TYR A 541 44.16 7.60 -13.36
CA TYR A 541 44.23 7.18 -11.96
C TYR A 541 45.66 7.11 -11.42
N GLU A 542 46.65 6.74 -12.25
CA GLU A 542 48.06 6.76 -11.89
C GLU A 542 48.59 8.19 -11.70
N ALA A 543 48.19 9.13 -12.57
CA ALA A 543 48.53 10.54 -12.42
C ALA A 543 47.94 11.13 -11.14
N GLU A 544 46.67 10.83 -10.85
CA GLU A 544 45.99 11.27 -9.62
C GLU A 544 46.66 10.66 -8.38
N LEU A 545 46.99 9.37 -8.42
CA LEU A 545 47.71 8.69 -7.34
C LEU A 545 49.08 9.32 -7.06
N LYS A 546 49.81 9.71 -8.11
CA LYS A 546 51.09 10.40 -8.00
C LYS A 546 50.92 11.81 -7.40
N SER A 547 49.94 12.57 -7.87
CA SER A 547 49.58 13.90 -7.37
C SER A 547 49.26 13.89 -5.86
N VAL A 548 48.44 12.93 -5.41
CA VAL A 548 48.08 12.77 -4.00
C VAL A 548 49.30 12.40 -3.15
N ARG A 549 50.15 11.49 -3.65
CA ARG A 549 51.41 11.10 -2.98
C ARG A 549 52.39 12.29 -2.87
N GLU A 550 52.49 13.12 -3.89
CA GLU A 550 53.36 14.30 -3.93
C GLU A 550 52.84 15.41 -3.01
N SER A 551 51.54 15.70 -3.05
CA SER A 551 50.87 16.63 -2.14
C SER A 551 51.06 16.24 -0.67
N ARG A 552 51.01 14.93 -0.37
CA ARG A 552 51.30 14.41 0.98
C ARG A 552 52.76 14.63 1.37
N LYS A 553 53.71 14.39 0.47
CA LYS A 553 55.14 14.65 0.71
C LYS A 553 55.42 16.14 0.94
N LEU A 554 54.76 17.03 0.22
CA LEU A 554 54.86 18.49 0.39
C LEU A 554 54.32 18.92 1.75
N ARG A 555 53.09 18.50 2.11
CA ARG A 555 52.50 18.77 3.44
C ARG A 555 53.33 18.21 4.59
N ALA A 556 53.93 17.03 4.42
CA ALA A 556 54.84 16.44 5.41
C ALA A 556 56.19 17.19 5.52
N ARG A 557 56.63 17.88 4.47
CA ARG A 557 57.82 18.74 4.48
C ARG A 557 57.50 20.11 5.11
N GLU A 558 56.35 20.68 4.82
CA GLU A 558 55.86 21.95 5.40
C GLU A 558 55.57 21.84 6.90
N ALA A 559 55.00 20.70 7.35
CA ALA A 559 54.81 20.40 8.77
C ALA A 559 56.14 20.27 9.55
N LYS A 560 57.25 19.95 8.86
CA LYS A 560 58.60 19.94 9.44
C LYS A 560 59.31 21.30 9.40
N ALA A 561 58.75 22.29 8.70
CA ALA A 561 59.32 23.62 8.51
C ALA A 561 58.62 24.75 9.32
N GLY A 562 57.67 24.42 10.21
CA GLY A 562 57.12 25.36 11.19
C GLY A 562 56.11 26.40 10.67
N GLY A 563 55.34 26.09 9.62
CA GLY A 563 54.22 26.94 9.16
C GLY A 563 52.90 26.65 9.92
N PRO A 564 52.03 27.66 10.15
CA PRO A 564 50.84 27.50 10.99
C PRO A 564 49.77 26.64 10.31
N VAL A 565 49.11 25.82 11.11
CA VAL A 565 47.97 24.97 10.74
C VAL A 565 46.82 25.85 10.28
N CYS A 566 46.52 25.86 8.98
CA CYS A 566 45.34 26.51 8.42
C CYS A 566 44.13 25.57 8.53
N THR A 567 43.32 25.76 9.57
CA THR A 567 41.98 25.17 9.66
C THR A 567 41.01 26.01 8.84
N VAL A 568 40.70 25.58 7.62
CA VAL A 568 39.63 26.20 6.82
C VAL A 568 38.30 25.54 7.18
N THR A 569 37.44 26.32 7.83
CA THR A 569 36.01 26.01 8.00
C THR A 569 35.26 26.89 7.00
N VAL A 570 34.49 26.29 6.09
CA VAL A 570 33.53 27.01 5.24
C VAL A 570 32.15 26.39 5.47
N GLY A 571 31.21 27.16 6.01
CA GLY A 571 29.78 26.93 5.78
C GLY A 571 29.04 25.92 6.67
N GLY A 572 29.54 25.52 7.85
CA GLY A 572 28.68 24.95 8.90
C GLY A 572 28.14 23.52 8.72
N GLU A 573 28.40 22.81 7.61
CA GLU A 573 28.06 21.39 7.47
C GLU A 573 29.30 20.55 7.08
N LYS A 574 29.54 19.45 7.82
CA LYS A 574 30.64 18.52 7.57
C LYS A 574 30.20 17.48 6.53
N LEU A 575 30.69 17.60 5.29
CA LEU A 575 30.84 16.45 4.40
C LEU A 575 31.81 15.44 5.05
N PRO A 576 31.62 14.12 4.88
CA PRO A 576 32.55 13.15 5.42
C PRO A 576 33.90 13.31 4.71
N ASN A 577 34.85 13.95 5.40
CA ASN A 577 36.22 14.10 4.90
C ASN A 577 36.85 12.71 4.78
N MET A 578 36.94 12.21 3.56
CA MET A 578 37.76 11.04 3.23
C MET A 578 39.21 11.35 3.62
N THR A 579 39.83 10.53 4.47
CA THR A 579 41.24 10.73 4.83
C THR A 579 42.12 10.52 3.58
N PRO A 580 43.27 11.20 3.46
CA PRO A 580 44.20 10.99 2.34
C PRO A 580 44.61 9.52 2.17
N GLU A 581 44.69 8.77 3.27
CA GLU A 581 44.95 7.33 3.27
C GLU A 581 43.82 6.55 2.61
N MET A 582 42.56 6.90 2.89
CA MET A 582 41.39 6.28 2.28
C MET A 582 41.29 6.63 0.79
N GLN A 583 41.66 7.85 0.39
CA GLN A 583 41.75 8.27 -1.01
C GLN A 583 42.78 7.43 -1.78
N LEU A 584 43.98 7.23 -1.22
CA LEU A 584 45.01 6.37 -1.82
C LEU A 584 44.53 4.92 -1.97
N GLN A 585 43.81 4.39 -0.98
CA GLN A 585 43.26 3.03 -1.04
C GLN A 585 42.22 2.88 -2.16
N VAL A 586 41.32 3.86 -2.34
CA VAL A 586 40.32 3.82 -3.40
C VAL A 586 40.96 3.91 -4.79
N LEU A 587 41.94 4.78 -4.98
CA LEU A 587 42.69 4.87 -6.25
C LEU A 587 43.42 3.55 -6.55
N GLN A 588 44.05 2.94 -5.55
CA GLN A 588 44.72 1.65 -5.72
C GLN A 588 43.72 0.53 -6.05
N SER A 589 42.54 0.52 -5.41
CA SER A 589 41.48 -0.44 -5.69
C SER A 589 40.96 -0.32 -7.13
N ALA A 590 40.87 0.90 -7.66
CA ALA A 590 40.49 1.14 -9.05
C ALA A 590 41.55 0.58 -10.03
N LEU A 591 42.84 0.83 -9.79
CA LEU A 591 43.92 0.30 -10.62
C LEU A 591 43.93 -1.23 -10.64
N ASN A 592 43.77 -1.88 -9.47
CA ASN A 592 43.65 -3.33 -9.39
C ASN A 592 42.45 -3.86 -10.18
N THR A 593 41.36 -3.08 -10.26
CA THR A 593 40.18 -3.43 -11.06
C THR A 593 40.49 -3.38 -12.55
N PHE A 594 41.23 -2.38 -13.01
CA PHE A 594 41.67 -2.30 -14.41
C PHE A 594 42.63 -3.45 -14.76
N ASP A 595 43.53 -3.82 -13.85
CA ASP A 595 44.41 -4.99 -14.03
C ASP A 595 43.60 -6.28 -14.22
N MET A 596 42.53 -6.48 -13.44
CA MET A 596 41.66 -7.66 -13.59
C MET A 596 41.00 -7.73 -14.98
N ILE A 597 40.46 -6.61 -15.46
CA ILE A 597 39.84 -6.55 -16.80
C ILE A 597 40.90 -6.83 -17.88
N GLU A 598 42.07 -6.20 -17.76
CA GLU A 598 43.16 -6.32 -18.73
C GLU A 598 43.70 -7.76 -18.84
N ILE A 599 43.85 -8.47 -17.72
CA ILE A 599 44.29 -9.86 -17.71
C ILE A 599 43.30 -10.75 -18.48
N VAL A 600 41.99 -10.55 -18.28
CA VAL A 600 40.98 -11.33 -18.99
C VAL A 600 40.98 -11.00 -20.48
N LEU A 601 41.08 -9.71 -20.84
CA LEU A 601 41.15 -9.27 -22.23
C LEU A 601 42.38 -9.83 -22.96
N ALA A 602 43.57 -9.74 -22.33
CA ALA A 602 44.81 -10.30 -22.88
C ALA A 602 44.71 -11.82 -23.09
N ARG A 603 44.03 -12.54 -22.18
CA ARG A 603 43.80 -13.97 -22.36
C ARG A 603 42.88 -14.29 -23.54
N ILE A 604 41.90 -13.46 -23.82
CA ILE A 604 41.01 -13.61 -24.98
C ILE A 604 41.78 -13.37 -26.28
N GLU A 605 42.64 -12.35 -26.32
CA GLU A 605 43.54 -12.08 -27.45
C GLU A 605 44.46 -13.29 -27.72
N GLU A 606 45.07 -13.87 -26.68
CA GLU A 606 45.90 -15.08 -26.82
C GLU A 606 45.13 -16.28 -27.39
N ILE A 607 43.87 -16.47 -26.98
CA ILE A 607 43.01 -17.53 -27.53
C ILE A 607 42.72 -17.27 -29.02
N THR A 608 42.52 -16.01 -29.39
CA THR A 608 42.23 -15.59 -30.77
C THR A 608 43.44 -15.80 -31.68
N GLU A 609 44.63 -15.47 -31.20
CA GLU A 609 45.89 -15.72 -31.91
C GLU A 609 46.18 -17.22 -32.09
N LYS A 610 45.86 -18.06 -31.09
CA LYS A 610 46.02 -19.53 -31.18
C LYS A 610 44.95 -20.21 -32.02
N GLY A 611 43.73 -19.68 -32.05
CA GLY A 611 42.66 -20.20 -32.93
C GLY A 611 43.01 -20.02 -34.40
N THR A 612 43.54 -18.84 -34.74
CA THR A 612 43.92 -18.47 -36.12
C THR A 612 45.25 -19.09 -36.59
N GLY A 613 46.02 -19.73 -35.70
CA GLY A 613 47.30 -20.37 -36.00
C GLY A 613 47.33 -21.86 -35.66
N ASN A 614 47.26 -22.72 -36.68
CA ASN A 614 47.58 -24.16 -36.70
C ASN A 614 47.31 -24.97 -35.41
N ALA A 615 46.25 -25.79 -35.46
CA ALA A 615 46.00 -26.85 -34.49
C ALA A 615 47.21 -27.79 -34.34
N GLY A 616 47.91 -27.68 -33.21
CA GLY A 616 49.03 -28.55 -32.86
C GLY A 616 49.29 -28.51 -31.36
N SER A 617 48.65 -29.44 -30.65
CA SER A 617 49.07 -29.99 -29.34
C SER A 617 49.55 -28.99 -28.27
N HIS A 618 48.70 -28.68 -27.28
CA HIS A 618 49.00 -28.78 -25.85
C HIS A 618 47.76 -28.34 -25.05
N VAL A 619 46.94 -29.31 -24.66
CA VAL A 619 45.92 -29.11 -23.62
C VAL A 619 46.66 -29.19 -22.29
N GLU A 620 47.15 -28.05 -21.79
CA GLU A 620 47.47 -27.93 -20.37
C GLU A 620 46.21 -27.51 -19.62
N LEU A 621 45.81 -28.39 -18.70
CA LEU A 621 44.78 -28.20 -17.69
C LEU A 621 45.08 -26.94 -16.86
N LEU A 622 44.54 -25.79 -17.25
CA LEU A 622 44.57 -24.57 -16.45
C LEU A 622 43.36 -24.56 -15.51
N LEU A 623 43.67 -24.73 -14.21
CA LEU A 623 42.77 -24.60 -13.08
C LEU A 623 41.90 -23.32 -13.16
N PRO A 624 40.68 -23.31 -12.58
CA PRO A 624 39.84 -22.12 -12.55
C PRO A 624 40.49 -21.03 -11.68
N ILE A 625 40.94 -19.95 -12.33
CA ILE A 625 41.43 -18.72 -11.66
C ILE A 625 40.34 -18.04 -10.82
N SER A 626 39.07 -18.46 -10.93
CA SER A 626 38.03 -18.05 -10.00
C SER A 626 38.40 -18.32 -8.54
N ALA A 627 39.22 -19.33 -8.22
CA ALA A 627 39.64 -19.57 -6.83
C ALA A 627 40.68 -18.55 -6.31
N ILE A 628 41.55 -18.03 -7.18
CA ILE A 628 42.65 -17.12 -6.78
C ILE A 628 42.16 -15.67 -6.69
N ALA A 629 41.24 -15.27 -7.57
CA ALA A 629 40.56 -13.97 -7.45
C ALA A 629 39.71 -13.89 -6.18
N TRP A 630 39.11 -15.00 -5.74
CA TRP A 630 38.24 -15.03 -4.57
C TRP A 630 38.98 -15.06 -3.22
N TRP A 631 40.20 -15.60 -3.14
CA TRP A 631 41.00 -15.56 -1.91
C TRP A 631 41.56 -14.16 -1.59
N GLY A 632 41.86 -13.34 -2.62
CA GLY A 632 42.30 -11.95 -2.44
C GLY A 632 41.21 -10.98 -1.97
N LEU A 633 39.94 -11.28 -2.25
CA LEU A 633 38.80 -10.39 -1.97
C LEU A 633 38.29 -10.44 -0.52
N ARG A 634 38.58 -11.50 0.25
CA ARG A 634 38.15 -11.61 1.66
C ARG A 634 38.85 -10.63 2.62
N GLY A 635 39.97 -10.03 2.22
CA GLY A 635 40.81 -9.20 3.09
C GLY A 635 40.67 -7.68 2.94
N VAL A 636 39.95 -7.18 1.92
CA VAL A 636 40.07 -5.76 1.50
C VAL A 636 38.75 -4.98 1.45
N TYR A 637 37.59 -5.64 1.55
CA TYR A 637 36.28 -4.97 1.51
C TYR A 637 35.47 -5.16 2.81
N PRO A 638 35.32 -4.13 3.67
CA PRO A 638 34.35 -4.15 4.77
C PRO A 638 32.90 -3.86 4.31
N TYR A 639 32.70 -3.48 3.04
CA TYR A 639 31.41 -3.02 2.49
C TYR A 639 31.12 -3.59 1.09
N ALA A 640 31.32 -4.90 0.90
CA ALA A 640 30.74 -5.57 -0.26
C ALA A 640 29.20 -5.72 -0.07
N PRO A 641 28.38 -5.47 -1.10
CA PRO A 641 26.95 -5.77 -1.06
C PRO A 641 26.72 -7.26 -0.74
N GLN A 642 25.84 -7.55 0.22
CA GLN A 642 25.61 -8.90 0.79
C GLN A 642 25.15 -9.98 -0.21
N TRP A 643 24.91 -9.67 -1.49
CA TRP A 643 24.59 -10.68 -2.51
C TRP A 643 25.82 -11.41 -3.07
N MET A 644 27.05 -10.98 -2.75
CA MET A 644 28.30 -11.70 -3.06
C MET A 644 28.56 -12.93 -2.15
N HIS A 645 27.67 -13.25 -1.21
CA HIS A 645 27.84 -14.35 -0.26
C HIS A 645 27.00 -15.62 -0.53
N ARG A 646 26.42 -15.79 -1.72
CA ARG A 646 25.73 -17.03 -2.12
C ARG A 646 26.22 -17.60 -3.43
#